data_AF-A0A7J8WZK0-F1
#
_entry.id   AF-A0A7J8WZK0-F1
#
_cell.length_a   1.000
_cell.length_b   1.000
_cell.length_c   1.000
_cell.angle_alpha   90.00
_cell.angle_beta   90.00
_cell.angle_gamma   90.00
#
_symmetry.space_group_name_H-M   'P 1'
#
loop_
_entity.id
_entity.type
_entity.pdbx_description
1 polymer ?
#
loop_
_entity_poly.entity_id
_entity_poly.type
_entity_poly.pdbx_seq_one_letter_code
_entity_poly.pdbx_strand_id
1 'polypeptide(L)'
;MVGSCRQKTSIELESDVKNLRLAIGDIHLKHRSMVRALQNHSDIDAKNKAELKRLKGELENAAVELKETNCELAALKAERDATKGAFFPVLNLGSKQVVGDKAKDKHRDLQEMESALKELMEQASSRLIKLKELHVERIELLQKLSNLQNSLKSMKGISSSPVYLPLIDQLEKSKSEVLHYQDLFEKLQAEKDNLAWREKELSIKNDIADVLRRSLAIADSKASHLEAEIQQKFDEIKGIKVKLEEVSREPGRKEIVADFKSLLSSFPEAMSSMQSQLGNYKEAAVDIHSLQADVQSLSSISDRKMKECENLSIRSADQVAEIHKLQAMVQDLKKSDAELKLILEMHRRELTDLRDVLEVRDSEYKAWARVQSLKSCLDEQNLELRVKKANEAEAITQQRLAAAEAEIADLRQKLEASKRNKARLSDTLKSKNEENEAFLSELESIGQAYDDMQTQNQQLLLQITERDDYNIKALDSRFIMLFCDIYIHVEYLYVSVGLLEFLLLKLDLVASMVPFQLVLERAKAKQLQDALLLEKHTMEKEIQQSSASLNFYEMKAAKIEDQLRFWSDQVQKLEEEKSQKSVWLENTQKLLSDVRKSSHQTRESLEESQSKIEKSQVALADLRIELEKERFSKKRIEEELEVARRKVSRLQTEMEGSSTVERLQQELREYKEILKCSICLDRPKE
;
A
#
# COMPACT_ATOMS: atom_id res chain seq x y z
N MET A 1 -36.68 -53.91 -3.19
CA MET A 1 -35.39 -53.87 -2.45
C MET A 1 -35.17 -52.59 -1.63
N VAL A 2 -35.53 -51.39 -2.11
CA VAL A 2 -35.18 -50.09 -1.47
C VAL A 2 -35.41 -50.00 0.05
N GLY A 3 -36.52 -50.53 0.59
CA GLY A 3 -36.84 -50.42 2.02
C GLY A 3 -35.80 -51.02 2.97
N SER A 4 -35.19 -52.16 2.64
CA SER A 4 -34.22 -52.83 3.52
C SER A 4 -32.94 -52.02 3.71
N CYS A 5 -32.53 -51.25 2.69
CA CYS A 5 -31.33 -50.43 2.78
C CYS A 5 -31.52 -49.25 3.74
N ARG A 6 -32.68 -48.57 3.70
CA ARG A 6 -33.04 -47.50 4.66
C ARG A 6 -33.09 -48.02 6.09
N GLN A 7 -33.58 -49.23 6.29
CA GLN A 7 -33.75 -49.81 7.62
C GLN A 7 -32.40 -50.16 8.29
N LYS A 8 -31.42 -50.63 7.51
CA LYS A 8 -30.04 -50.84 8.00
C LYS A 8 -29.37 -49.52 8.40
N THR A 9 -29.36 -48.52 7.51
CA THR A 9 -28.75 -47.22 7.79
C THR A 9 -29.41 -46.50 9.00
N SER A 10 -30.70 -46.76 9.26
CA SER A 10 -31.37 -46.23 10.45
C SER A 10 -30.90 -46.90 11.75
N ILE A 11 -30.58 -48.20 11.72
CA ILE A 11 -30.10 -48.96 12.88
C ILE A 11 -28.63 -48.63 13.17
N GLU A 12 -27.81 -48.51 12.13
CA GLU A 12 -26.42 -48.06 12.21
C GLU A 12 -26.36 -46.65 12.85
N LEU A 13 -27.12 -45.69 12.32
CA LEU A 13 -27.21 -44.33 12.89
C LEU A 13 -27.71 -44.31 14.34
N GLU A 14 -28.69 -45.15 14.71
CA GLU A 14 -29.15 -45.24 16.10
C GLU A 14 -28.06 -45.83 17.03
N SER A 15 -27.23 -46.74 16.52
CA SER A 15 -26.08 -47.27 17.26
C SER A 15 -24.98 -46.21 17.45
N ASP A 16 -24.67 -45.43 16.41
CA ASP A 16 -23.70 -44.33 16.49
C ASP A 16 -24.17 -43.24 17.46
N VAL A 17 -25.45 -42.88 17.44
CA VAL A 17 -26.03 -41.93 18.40
C VAL A 17 -25.96 -42.45 19.84
N LYS A 18 -26.04 -43.78 20.07
CA LYS A 18 -25.82 -44.37 21.41
C LYS A 18 -24.35 -44.33 21.80
N ASN A 19 -23.44 -44.68 20.89
CA ASN A 19 -21.99 -44.63 21.11
C ASN A 19 -21.51 -43.20 21.43
N LEU A 20 -22.01 -42.20 20.69
CA LEU A 20 -21.71 -40.78 20.94
C LEU A 20 -22.25 -40.30 22.29
N ARG A 21 -23.45 -40.72 22.72
CA ARG A 21 -23.98 -40.40 24.07
C ARG A 21 -23.11 -41.00 25.18
N LEU A 22 -22.61 -42.23 25.00
CA LEU A 22 -21.70 -42.86 25.97
C LEU A 22 -20.36 -42.11 26.04
N ALA A 23 -19.76 -41.79 24.89
CA ALA A 23 -18.52 -41.00 24.84
C ALA A 23 -18.67 -39.61 25.48
N ILE A 24 -19.80 -38.92 25.25
CA ILE A 24 -20.14 -37.65 25.90
C ILE A 24 -20.29 -37.83 27.42
N GLY A 25 -20.92 -38.93 27.87
CA GLY A 25 -21.00 -39.30 29.28
C GLY A 25 -19.62 -39.47 29.94
N ASP A 26 -18.73 -40.22 29.30
CA ASP A 26 -17.35 -40.41 29.77
C ASP A 26 -16.54 -39.11 29.81
N ILE A 27 -16.73 -38.22 28.81
CA ILE A 27 -16.12 -36.88 28.79
C ILE A 27 -16.64 -36.04 29.96
N HIS A 28 -17.94 -36.04 30.24
CA HIS A 28 -18.50 -35.32 31.40
C HIS A 28 -18.01 -35.91 32.74
N LEU A 29 -17.86 -37.23 32.86
CA LEU A 29 -17.29 -37.88 34.05
C LEU A 29 -15.82 -37.50 34.26
N LYS A 30 -15.01 -37.51 33.19
CA LYS A 30 -13.60 -37.05 33.22
C LYS A 30 -13.51 -35.58 33.60
N HIS A 31 -14.29 -34.70 32.98
CA HIS A 31 -14.37 -33.28 33.31
C HIS A 31 -14.75 -33.06 34.79
N ARG A 32 -15.78 -33.76 35.30
CA ARG A 32 -16.19 -33.70 36.72
C ARG A 32 -15.15 -34.30 37.68
N SER A 33 -14.22 -35.12 37.20
CA SER A 33 -13.06 -35.57 37.96
C SER A 33 -11.97 -34.48 38.01
N MET A 34 -11.62 -33.92 36.85
CA MET A 34 -10.63 -32.84 36.71
C MET A 34 -11.02 -31.58 37.51
N VAL A 35 -12.29 -31.15 37.44
CA VAL A 35 -12.79 -30.01 38.23
C VAL A 35 -12.63 -30.24 39.75
N ARG A 36 -12.83 -31.47 40.23
CA ARG A 36 -12.59 -31.81 41.65
C ARG A 36 -11.11 -31.83 42.00
N ALA A 37 -10.24 -32.32 41.11
CA ALA A 37 -8.80 -32.26 41.31
C ALA A 37 -8.27 -30.81 41.35
N LEU A 38 -8.78 -29.94 40.48
CA LEU A 38 -8.46 -28.50 40.47
C LEU A 38 -8.97 -27.78 41.72
N GLN A 39 -10.20 -28.08 42.18
CA GLN A 39 -10.72 -27.54 43.44
C GLN A 39 -9.83 -27.95 44.62
N ASN A 40 -9.53 -29.25 44.77
CA ASN A 40 -8.65 -29.74 45.82
C ASN A 40 -7.27 -29.05 45.81
N HIS A 41 -6.70 -28.78 44.62
CA HIS A 41 -5.44 -28.06 44.50
C HIS A 41 -5.57 -26.58 44.93
N SER A 42 -6.69 -25.92 44.60
CA SER A 42 -6.98 -24.55 45.04
C SER A 42 -7.15 -24.48 46.57
N ASP A 43 -7.79 -25.48 47.18
CA ASP A 43 -8.01 -25.55 48.62
C ASP A 43 -6.69 -25.81 49.37
N ILE A 44 -5.80 -26.64 48.81
CA ILE A 44 -4.45 -26.88 49.32
C ILE A 44 -3.57 -25.63 49.20
N ASP A 45 -3.59 -24.93 48.06
CA ASP A 45 -2.82 -23.67 47.88
C ASP A 45 -3.30 -22.60 48.88
N ALA A 46 -4.62 -22.43 49.03
CA ALA A 46 -5.19 -21.52 50.01
C ALA A 46 -4.74 -21.85 51.45
N LYS A 47 -4.67 -23.13 51.82
CA LYS A 47 -4.15 -23.58 53.12
C LYS A 47 -2.66 -23.27 53.27
N ASN A 48 -1.83 -23.62 52.29
CA ASN A 48 -0.39 -23.37 52.31
C ASN A 48 -0.08 -21.87 52.41
N LYS A 49 -0.86 -21.04 51.71
CA LYS A 49 -0.78 -19.57 51.72
C LYS A 49 -1.19 -18.96 53.06
N ALA A 50 -2.10 -19.58 53.80
CA ALA A 50 -2.43 -19.21 55.17
C ALA A 50 -1.32 -19.62 56.16
N GLU A 51 -0.75 -20.82 56.01
CA GLU A 51 0.36 -21.31 56.83
C GLU A 51 1.64 -20.47 56.64
N LEU A 52 1.98 -20.09 55.40
CA LEU A 52 3.09 -19.17 55.12
C LEU A 52 2.90 -17.79 55.78
N LYS A 53 1.66 -17.27 55.84
CA LYS A 53 1.36 -16.02 56.57
C LYS A 53 1.56 -16.18 58.08
N ARG A 54 1.13 -17.30 58.66
CA ARG A 54 1.35 -17.64 60.08
C ARG A 54 2.84 -17.69 60.41
N LEU A 55 3.60 -18.48 59.65
CA LEU A 55 5.05 -18.65 59.84
C LEU A 55 5.84 -17.34 59.64
N LYS A 56 5.39 -16.47 58.71
CA LYS A 56 5.98 -15.13 58.54
C LYS A 56 5.76 -14.25 59.79
N GLY A 57 4.55 -14.24 60.34
CA GLY A 57 4.26 -13.50 61.58
C GLY A 57 5.02 -14.04 62.80
N GLU A 58 5.17 -15.36 62.91
CA GLU A 58 5.97 -15.99 63.97
C GLU A 58 7.46 -15.63 63.84
N LEU A 59 8.01 -15.57 62.62
CA LEU A 59 9.38 -15.10 62.36
C LEU A 59 9.56 -13.60 62.66
N GLU A 60 8.57 -12.77 62.34
CA GLU A 60 8.59 -11.33 62.63
C GLU A 60 8.53 -11.07 64.14
N ASN A 61 7.70 -11.81 64.89
CA ASN A 61 7.67 -11.75 66.35
C ASN A 61 9.00 -12.20 66.98
N ALA A 62 9.55 -13.34 66.57
CA ALA A 62 10.83 -13.84 67.06
C ALA A 62 12.00 -12.87 66.76
N ALA A 63 11.94 -12.12 65.66
CA ALA A 63 12.90 -11.07 65.34
C ALA A 63 12.77 -9.83 66.24
N VAL A 64 11.56 -9.52 66.73
CA VAL A 64 11.34 -8.47 67.75
C VAL A 64 11.87 -8.92 69.11
N GLU A 65 11.51 -10.12 69.58
CA GLU A 65 12.02 -10.69 70.84
C GLU A 65 13.57 -10.75 70.85
N LEU A 66 14.18 -11.17 69.73
CA LEU A 66 15.64 -11.17 69.57
C LEU A 66 16.24 -9.76 69.57
N LYS A 67 15.51 -8.74 69.11
CA LYS A 67 15.96 -7.34 69.15
C LYS A 67 15.88 -6.77 70.56
N GLU A 68 14.79 -7.03 71.28
CA GLU A 68 14.57 -6.58 72.66
C GLU A 68 15.62 -7.19 73.60
N THR A 69 15.82 -8.51 73.56
CA THR A 69 16.86 -9.19 74.35
C THR A 69 18.28 -8.71 74.02
N ASN A 70 18.56 -8.30 72.78
CA ASN A 70 19.84 -7.64 72.44
C ASN A 70 19.95 -6.21 73.01
N CYS A 71 18.85 -5.46 73.10
CA CYS A 71 18.82 -4.16 73.78
C CYS A 71 19.02 -4.29 75.30
N GLU A 72 18.40 -5.27 75.95
CA GLU A 72 18.64 -5.61 77.36
C GLU A 72 20.11 -6.00 77.60
N LEU A 73 20.67 -6.87 76.75
CA LEU A 73 22.07 -7.24 76.80
C LEU A 73 23.02 -6.05 76.58
N ALA A 74 22.61 -5.04 75.80
CA ALA A 74 23.37 -3.80 75.63
C ALA A 74 23.30 -2.91 76.88
N ALA A 75 22.15 -2.79 77.53
CA ALA A 75 22.00 -2.07 78.80
C ALA A 75 22.84 -2.70 79.91
N LEU A 76 22.77 -4.03 80.07
CA LEU A 76 23.58 -4.77 81.05
C LEU A 76 25.09 -4.66 80.78
N LYS A 77 25.52 -4.56 79.51
CA LYS A 77 26.92 -4.24 79.17
C LYS A 77 27.30 -2.82 79.59
N ALA A 78 26.44 -1.83 79.32
CA ALA A 78 26.69 -0.44 79.67
C ALA A 78 26.80 -0.24 81.19
N GLU A 79 25.91 -0.84 81.99
CA GLU A 79 25.98 -0.84 83.45
C GLU A 79 27.27 -1.50 83.98
N ARG A 80 27.62 -2.65 83.40
CA ARG A 80 28.83 -3.42 83.75
C ARG A 80 30.13 -2.73 83.34
N ASP A 81 30.11 -1.86 82.34
CA ASP A 81 31.29 -1.08 81.92
C ASP A 81 31.34 0.31 82.60
N ALA A 82 30.21 0.88 83.02
CA ALA A 82 30.15 2.04 83.91
C ALA A 82 30.68 1.71 85.33
N THR A 83 30.28 0.56 85.88
CA THR A 83 30.74 0.10 87.22
C THR A 83 32.23 -0.25 87.28
N LYS A 84 32.93 -0.42 86.15
CA LYS A 84 34.39 -0.58 86.10
C LYS A 84 35.18 0.72 86.32
N GLY A 85 34.56 1.89 86.16
CA GLY A 85 35.23 3.18 86.34
C GLY A 85 35.42 3.57 87.81
N ALA A 86 34.63 3.01 88.72
CA ALA A 86 34.57 3.41 90.12
C ALA A 86 35.65 2.72 90.98
N PHE A 87 36.90 3.16 90.85
CA PHE A 87 37.90 2.93 91.90
C PHE A 87 37.43 3.59 93.20
N PHE A 88 37.27 2.82 94.28
CA PHE A 88 36.88 3.33 95.60
C PHE A 88 37.90 4.33 96.15
N PRO A 89 37.55 5.61 96.36
CA PRO A 89 38.44 6.57 96.99
C PRO A 89 38.48 6.32 98.50
N VAL A 90 39.65 5.99 99.02
CA VAL A 90 39.92 6.05 100.47
C VAL A 90 40.31 7.49 100.80
N LEU A 91 39.56 8.16 101.68
CA LEU A 91 40.07 8.93 102.84
C LEU A 91 39.03 9.87 103.48
N ASN A 92 39.23 10.05 104.79
CA ASN A 92 38.76 11.11 105.67
C ASN A 92 38.61 12.51 105.05
N LEU A 93 37.62 13.30 105.51
CA LEU A 93 37.86 14.68 105.97
C LEU A 93 36.71 15.30 106.78
N GLY A 94 37.01 16.35 107.57
CA GLY A 94 36.32 17.63 107.30
C GLY A 94 35.47 18.29 108.38
N SER A 95 35.73 18.10 109.67
CA SER A 95 35.01 18.76 110.78
C SER A 95 34.89 20.30 110.70
N LYS A 96 33.68 20.83 110.98
CA LYS A 96 33.35 21.93 111.94
C LYS A 96 31.85 22.26 111.87
N GLN A 97 30.98 22.19 112.90
CA GLN A 97 31.03 22.44 114.35
C GLN A 97 30.36 23.77 114.74
N VAL A 98 29.15 23.70 115.30
CA VAL A 98 28.49 24.72 116.15
C VAL A 98 27.94 24.02 117.40
N VAL A 99 27.81 24.75 118.51
CA VAL A 99 27.87 24.23 119.90
C VAL A 99 26.51 23.88 120.53
N GLY A 100 26.41 22.69 121.15
CA GLY A 100 25.64 22.37 122.37
C GLY A 100 24.11 22.28 122.26
N ASP A 101 23.39 21.38 122.96
CA ASP A 101 23.68 20.80 124.28
C ASP A 101 22.89 19.47 124.55
N LYS A 102 23.33 18.68 125.54
CA LYS A 102 22.64 17.55 126.23
C LYS A 102 22.04 16.35 125.44
N ALA A 103 22.95 15.54 124.93
CA ALA A 103 23.13 14.13 125.36
C ALA A 103 22.05 13.05 125.10
N LYS A 104 20.85 13.32 124.56
CA LYS A 104 19.86 12.25 124.26
C LYS A 104 20.01 11.55 122.91
N ASP A 105 20.67 12.16 121.91
CA ASP A 105 20.82 11.52 120.59
C ASP A 105 21.92 10.46 120.54
N LYS A 106 23.07 10.66 121.19
CA LYS A 106 24.24 9.76 121.08
C LYS A 106 24.02 8.28 121.40
N HIS A 107 22.97 7.95 122.16
CA HIS A 107 22.59 6.56 122.40
C HIS A 107 21.86 5.95 121.19
N ARG A 108 21.02 6.75 120.53
CA ARG A 108 20.30 6.41 119.30
C ARG A 108 21.29 6.21 118.15
N ASP A 109 22.20 7.16 117.94
CA ASP A 109 23.25 7.09 116.89
C ASP A 109 24.06 5.78 116.97
N LEU A 110 24.37 5.34 118.20
CA LEU A 110 25.16 4.14 118.45
C LEU A 110 24.33 2.86 118.23
N GLN A 111 23.06 2.86 118.64
CA GLN A 111 22.14 1.74 118.40
C GLN A 111 21.74 1.60 116.91
N GLU A 112 21.66 2.72 116.19
CA GLU A 112 21.50 2.76 114.73
C GLU A 112 22.76 2.23 114.01
N MET A 113 23.98 2.57 114.48
CA MET A 113 25.22 1.97 113.97
C MET A 113 25.34 0.46 114.25
N GLU A 114 24.93 -0.02 115.43
CA GLU A 114 24.88 -1.47 115.70
C GLU A 114 23.87 -2.19 114.78
N SER A 115 22.72 -1.57 114.53
CA SER A 115 21.71 -2.09 113.61
C SER A 115 22.23 -2.16 112.18
N ALA A 116 22.86 -1.08 111.69
CA ALA A 116 23.46 -1.03 110.36
C ALA A 116 24.64 -2.01 110.21
N LEU A 117 25.48 -2.17 111.23
CA LEU A 117 26.56 -3.17 111.23
C LEU A 117 26.00 -4.59 111.10
N LYS A 118 24.93 -4.90 111.85
CA LYS A 118 24.28 -6.21 111.82
C LYS A 118 23.61 -6.48 110.47
N GLU A 119 22.95 -5.48 109.89
CA GLU A 119 22.38 -5.58 108.54
C GLU A 119 23.47 -5.83 107.49
N LEU A 120 24.60 -5.11 107.56
CA LEU A 120 25.73 -5.32 106.65
C LEU A 120 26.35 -6.72 106.78
N MET A 121 26.40 -7.32 107.97
CA MET A 121 26.84 -8.72 108.13
C MET A 121 25.85 -9.71 107.52
N GLU A 122 24.54 -9.46 107.61
CA GLU A 122 23.51 -10.31 107.00
C GLU A 122 23.53 -10.17 105.46
N GLN A 123 23.70 -8.95 104.94
CA GLN A 123 23.93 -8.68 103.52
C GLN A 123 25.21 -9.34 103.00
N ALA A 124 26.30 -9.36 103.78
CA ALA A 124 27.53 -10.05 103.41
C ALA A 124 27.36 -11.58 103.41
N SER A 125 26.65 -12.12 104.39
CA SER A 125 26.41 -13.57 104.55
C SER A 125 25.49 -14.12 103.44
N SER A 126 24.40 -13.42 103.15
CA SER A 126 23.49 -13.75 102.04
C SER A 126 24.17 -13.65 100.67
N ARG A 127 24.99 -12.61 100.42
CA ARG A 127 25.85 -12.53 99.22
C ARG A 127 26.83 -13.71 99.10
N LEU A 128 27.44 -14.14 100.21
CA LEU A 128 28.35 -15.30 100.23
C LEU A 128 27.63 -16.62 99.92
N ILE A 129 26.38 -16.79 100.37
CA ILE A 129 25.54 -17.94 100.01
C ILE A 129 25.23 -17.90 98.50
N LYS A 130 24.74 -16.76 97.99
CA LYS A 130 24.42 -16.59 96.57
C LYS A 130 25.62 -16.85 95.65
N LEU A 131 26.83 -16.44 96.06
CA LEU A 131 28.07 -16.71 95.33
C LEU A 131 28.41 -18.20 95.27
N LYS A 132 28.10 -18.98 96.32
CA LYS A 132 28.31 -20.43 96.33
C LYS A 132 27.30 -21.16 95.43
N GLU A 133 26.03 -20.76 95.45
CA GLU A 133 24.99 -21.29 94.54
C GLU A 133 25.41 -21.12 93.07
N LEU A 134 25.75 -19.89 92.66
CA LEU A 134 26.22 -19.55 91.31
C LEU A 134 27.50 -20.33 90.91
N HIS A 135 28.33 -20.72 91.89
CA HIS A 135 29.51 -21.54 91.61
C HIS A 135 29.16 -23.01 91.30
N VAL A 136 28.15 -23.57 91.99
CA VAL A 136 27.63 -24.92 91.68
C VAL A 136 26.95 -24.93 90.31
N GLU A 137 26.10 -23.95 90.02
CA GLU A 137 25.46 -23.78 88.70
C GLU A 137 26.50 -23.71 87.57
N ARG A 138 27.59 -22.96 87.77
CA ARG A 138 28.70 -22.88 86.80
C ARG A 138 29.38 -24.23 86.56
N ILE A 139 29.56 -25.06 87.59
CA ILE A 139 30.15 -26.40 87.45
C ILE A 139 29.23 -27.30 86.62
N GLU A 140 27.93 -27.29 86.90
CA GLU A 140 26.95 -28.05 86.09
C GLU A 140 26.96 -27.62 84.62
N LEU A 141 27.01 -26.32 84.33
CA LEU A 141 27.03 -25.79 82.97
C LEU A 141 28.29 -26.24 82.22
N LEU A 142 29.46 -26.25 82.87
CA LEU A 142 30.70 -26.78 82.28
C LEU A 142 30.61 -28.29 81.98
N GLN A 143 29.96 -29.06 82.86
CA GLN A 143 29.76 -30.49 82.66
C GLN A 143 28.76 -30.78 81.52
N LYS A 144 27.68 -30.00 81.42
CA LYS A 144 26.71 -30.04 80.30
C LYS A 144 27.39 -29.71 78.96
N LEU A 145 28.26 -28.69 78.92
CA LEU A 145 29.05 -28.32 77.74
C LEU A 145 30.02 -29.44 77.30
N SER A 146 30.71 -30.10 78.24
CA SER A 146 31.61 -31.22 77.95
C SER A 146 30.87 -32.39 77.28
N ASN A 147 29.69 -32.74 77.79
CA ASN A 147 28.86 -33.80 77.22
C ASN A 147 28.43 -33.47 75.78
N LEU A 148 27.93 -32.24 75.53
CA LEU A 148 27.57 -31.78 74.19
C LEU A 148 28.76 -31.82 73.21
N GLN A 149 29.95 -31.42 73.65
CA GLN A 149 31.15 -31.45 72.80
C GLN A 149 31.53 -32.89 72.40
N ASN A 150 31.33 -33.86 73.29
CA ASN A 150 31.61 -35.27 73.01
C ASN A 150 30.56 -35.89 72.06
N SER A 151 29.27 -35.56 72.22
CA SER A 151 28.22 -35.93 71.26
C SER A 151 28.46 -35.36 69.86
N LEU A 152 28.95 -34.12 69.75
CA LEU A 152 29.28 -33.52 68.46
C LEU A 152 30.48 -34.21 67.77
N LYS A 153 31.48 -34.66 68.54
CA LYS A 153 32.62 -35.43 68.04
C LYS A 153 32.19 -36.79 67.50
N SER A 154 31.33 -37.53 68.20
CA SER A 154 30.85 -38.85 67.74
C SER A 154 29.98 -38.73 66.49
N MET A 155 29.11 -37.73 66.41
CA MET A 155 28.29 -37.45 65.23
C MET A 155 29.14 -37.20 63.97
N LYS A 156 30.22 -36.40 64.08
CA LYS A 156 31.18 -36.21 62.98
C LYS A 156 31.84 -37.54 62.57
N GLY A 157 32.29 -38.34 63.54
CA GLY A 157 32.87 -39.66 63.28
C GLY A 157 31.96 -40.61 62.49
N ILE A 158 30.65 -40.59 62.80
CA ILE A 158 29.63 -41.36 62.05
C ILE A 158 29.51 -40.85 60.61
N SER A 159 29.42 -39.53 60.40
CA SER A 159 29.31 -38.94 59.05
C SER A 159 30.55 -39.18 58.16
N SER A 160 31.72 -39.40 58.75
CA SER A 160 32.97 -39.76 58.04
C SER A 160 33.17 -41.27 57.84
N SER A 161 32.20 -42.11 58.22
CA SER A 161 32.33 -43.56 58.12
C SER A 161 32.19 -44.05 56.66
N PRO A 162 33.01 -45.01 56.19
CA PRO A 162 32.93 -45.56 54.83
C PRO A 162 31.57 -46.15 54.45
N VAL A 163 30.72 -46.49 55.41
CA VAL A 163 29.35 -47.01 55.18
C VAL A 163 28.36 -45.89 54.83
N TYR A 164 28.60 -44.66 55.31
CA TYR A 164 27.71 -43.51 55.07
C TYR A 164 28.09 -42.69 53.83
N LEU A 165 29.35 -42.73 53.38
CA LEU A 165 29.78 -42.00 52.17
C LEU A 165 28.95 -42.40 50.92
N PRO A 166 28.72 -43.69 50.59
CA PRO A 166 27.89 -44.06 49.44
C PRO A 166 26.42 -43.62 49.57
N LEU A 167 25.89 -43.51 50.80
CA LEU A 167 24.55 -42.98 51.04
C LEU A 167 24.48 -41.46 50.85
N ILE A 168 25.56 -40.74 51.18
CA ILE A 168 25.69 -39.30 50.88
C ILE A 168 25.83 -39.07 49.37
N ASP A 169 26.65 -39.87 48.68
CA ASP A 169 26.80 -39.79 47.22
C ASP A 169 25.49 -40.12 46.48
N GLN A 170 24.75 -41.15 46.94
CA GLN A 170 23.44 -41.51 46.41
C GLN A 170 22.38 -40.43 46.69
N LEU A 171 22.43 -39.78 47.86
CA LEU A 171 21.58 -38.64 48.18
C LEU A 171 21.91 -37.42 47.32
N GLU A 172 23.18 -37.13 47.06
CA GLU A 172 23.57 -36.00 46.21
C GLU A 172 23.17 -36.26 44.73
N LYS A 173 23.29 -37.51 44.28
CA LYS A 173 22.76 -37.94 42.98
C LYS A 173 21.23 -37.79 42.90
N SER A 174 20.48 -38.17 43.94
CA SER A 174 19.02 -38.02 43.91
C SER A 174 18.58 -36.55 43.96
N LYS A 175 19.32 -35.66 44.64
CA LYS A 175 19.13 -34.20 44.53
C LYS A 175 19.36 -33.70 43.11
N SER A 176 20.44 -34.11 42.44
CA SER A 176 20.73 -33.65 41.07
C SER A 176 19.70 -34.16 40.05
N GLU A 177 19.17 -35.37 40.25
CA GLU A 177 18.03 -35.89 39.49
C GLU A 177 16.75 -35.09 39.75
N VAL A 178 16.43 -34.75 41.01
CA VAL A 178 15.28 -33.89 41.36
C VAL A 178 15.40 -32.50 40.74
N LEU A 179 16.58 -31.87 40.80
CA LEU A 179 16.84 -30.59 40.14
C LEU A 179 16.66 -30.69 38.63
N HIS A 180 17.14 -31.76 37.99
CA HIS A 180 16.93 -31.98 36.56
C HIS A 180 15.44 -32.13 36.18
N TYR A 181 14.64 -32.81 37.00
CA TYR A 181 13.19 -32.88 36.79
C TYR A 181 12.48 -31.54 37.07
N GLN A 182 12.97 -30.73 38.01
CA GLN A 182 12.47 -29.37 38.22
C GLN A 182 12.73 -28.48 36.99
N ASP A 183 13.96 -28.50 36.48
CA ASP A 183 14.38 -27.87 35.22
C ASP A 183 13.46 -28.21 34.04
N LEU A 184 13.07 -29.48 33.93
CA LEU A 184 12.16 -29.98 32.89
C LEU A 184 10.71 -29.53 33.13
N PHE A 185 10.25 -29.54 34.39
CA PHE A 185 8.93 -29.05 34.77
C PHE A 185 8.76 -27.55 34.49
N GLU A 186 9.77 -26.73 34.81
CA GLU A 186 9.76 -25.28 34.54
C GLU A 186 9.71 -25.00 33.02
N LYS A 187 10.45 -25.78 32.21
CA LYS A 187 10.37 -25.71 30.73
C LYS A 187 8.98 -26.10 30.20
N LEU A 188 8.37 -27.18 30.72
CA LEU A 188 7.02 -27.60 30.32
C LEU A 188 5.93 -26.63 30.78
N GLN A 189 6.09 -25.99 31.95
CA GLN A 189 5.17 -24.95 32.42
C GLN A 189 5.27 -23.70 31.54
N ALA A 190 6.48 -23.28 31.14
CA ALA A 190 6.66 -22.22 30.16
C ALA A 190 6.08 -22.58 28.78
N GLU A 191 6.22 -23.82 28.31
CA GLU A 191 5.62 -24.27 27.04
C GLU A 191 4.08 -24.24 27.10
N LYS A 192 3.49 -24.73 28.19
CA LYS A 192 2.05 -24.65 28.47
C LYS A 192 1.54 -23.20 28.44
N ASP A 193 2.25 -22.27 29.06
CA ASP A 193 1.82 -20.87 29.10
C ASP A 193 1.96 -20.18 27.73
N ASN A 194 2.97 -20.56 26.94
CA ASN A 194 3.08 -20.16 25.53
C ASN A 194 1.94 -20.74 24.66
N LEU A 195 1.51 -21.98 24.91
CA LEU A 195 0.36 -22.59 24.23
C LEU A 195 -0.96 -21.89 24.61
N ALA A 196 -1.17 -21.58 25.89
CA ALA A 196 -2.33 -20.83 26.36
C ALA A 196 -2.36 -19.38 25.82
N TRP A 197 -1.19 -18.79 25.52
CA TRP A 197 -1.10 -17.51 24.82
C TRP A 197 -1.51 -17.64 23.35
N ARG A 198 -1.00 -18.66 22.63
CA ARG A 198 -1.39 -18.97 21.24
C ARG A 198 -2.87 -19.31 21.09
N GLU A 199 -3.46 -20.01 22.07
CA GLU A 199 -4.90 -20.29 22.09
C GLU A 199 -5.74 -19.01 22.15
N LYS A 200 -5.34 -18.04 23.01
CA LYS A 200 -5.97 -16.71 23.06
C LYS A 200 -5.76 -15.92 21.77
N GLU A 201 -4.56 -15.97 21.19
CA GLU A 201 -4.25 -15.34 19.90
C GLU A 201 -5.15 -15.89 18.77
N LEU A 202 -5.38 -17.20 18.74
CA LEU A 202 -6.29 -17.86 17.79
C LEU A 202 -7.77 -17.54 18.06
N SER A 203 -8.19 -17.43 19.32
CA SER A 203 -9.54 -16.97 19.66
C SER A 203 -9.78 -15.56 19.12
N ILE A 204 -8.88 -14.62 19.40
CA ILE A 204 -8.99 -13.23 18.93
C ILE A 204 -9.00 -13.16 17.39
N LYS A 205 -8.18 -13.99 16.71
CA LYS A 205 -8.20 -14.10 15.24
C LYS A 205 -9.54 -14.65 14.71
N ASN A 206 -10.16 -15.60 15.41
CA ASN A 206 -11.49 -16.10 15.06
C ASN A 206 -12.56 -15.03 15.27
N ASP A 207 -12.54 -14.30 16.39
CA ASP A 207 -13.47 -13.19 16.67
C ASP A 207 -13.38 -12.09 15.60
N ILE A 208 -12.15 -11.72 15.21
CA ILE A 208 -11.90 -10.78 14.10
C ILE A 208 -12.42 -11.34 12.78
N ALA A 209 -12.16 -12.61 12.45
CA ALA A 209 -12.65 -13.24 11.23
C ALA A 209 -14.19 -13.31 11.18
N ASP A 210 -14.85 -13.47 12.33
CA ASP A 210 -16.31 -13.46 12.46
C ASP A 210 -16.89 -12.04 12.29
N VAL A 211 -16.24 -11.02 12.85
CA VAL A 211 -16.59 -9.61 12.61
C VAL A 211 -16.42 -9.26 11.13
N LEU A 212 -15.29 -9.62 10.51
CA LEU A 212 -15.05 -9.40 9.08
C LEU A 212 -16.09 -10.11 8.20
N ARG A 213 -16.49 -11.34 8.54
CA ARG A 213 -17.53 -12.09 7.80
C ARG A 213 -18.90 -11.41 7.87
N ARG A 214 -19.26 -10.83 9.02
CA ARG A 214 -20.50 -10.04 9.20
C ARG A 214 -20.43 -8.72 8.43
N SER A 215 -19.30 -8.02 8.49
CA SER A 215 -19.07 -6.79 7.73
C SER A 215 -19.13 -7.01 6.22
N LEU A 216 -18.57 -8.13 5.73
CA LEU A 216 -18.63 -8.53 4.33
C LEU A 216 -20.09 -8.80 3.89
N ALA A 217 -20.85 -9.59 4.64
CA ALA A 217 -22.27 -9.83 4.32
C ALA A 217 -23.13 -8.53 4.32
N ILE A 218 -22.79 -7.54 5.15
CA ILE A 218 -23.40 -6.20 5.14
C ILE A 218 -22.96 -5.40 3.89
N ALA A 219 -21.71 -5.53 3.44
CA ALA A 219 -21.23 -4.91 2.21
C ALA A 219 -21.89 -5.54 0.97
N ASP A 220 -21.96 -6.88 0.90
CA ASP A 220 -22.56 -7.63 -0.19
C ASP A 220 -24.05 -7.31 -0.34
N SER A 221 -24.81 -7.30 0.76
CA SER A 221 -26.23 -6.92 0.74
C SER A 221 -26.48 -5.47 0.32
N LYS A 222 -25.58 -4.54 0.67
CA LYS A 222 -25.61 -3.16 0.14
C LYS A 222 -25.27 -3.10 -1.35
N ALA A 223 -24.29 -3.88 -1.80
CA ALA A 223 -23.92 -3.96 -3.22
C ALA A 223 -25.09 -4.50 -4.06
N SER A 224 -25.72 -5.59 -3.65
CA SER A 224 -26.92 -6.13 -4.33
C SER A 224 -28.11 -5.17 -4.30
N HIS A 225 -28.27 -4.36 -3.24
CA HIS A 225 -29.32 -3.33 -3.19
C HIS A 225 -29.05 -2.20 -4.19
N LEU A 226 -27.82 -1.70 -4.26
CA LEU A 226 -27.41 -0.66 -5.22
C LEU A 226 -27.45 -1.18 -6.67
N GLU A 227 -27.08 -2.44 -6.91
CA GLU A 227 -27.20 -3.09 -8.22
C GLU A 227 -28.66 -3.18 -8.68
N ALA A 228 -29.59 -3.52 -7.77
CA ALA A 228 -31.02 -3.51 -8.05
C ALA A 228 -31.56 -2.08 -8.32
N GLU A 229 -31.09 -1.07 -7.59
CA GLU A 229 -31.46 0.33 -7.84
C GLU A 229 -30.92 0.82 -9.20
N ILE A 230 -29.66 0.49 -9.53
CA ILE A 230 -29.06 0.79 -10.84
C ILE A 230 -29.86 0.12 -11.97
N GLN A 231 -30.24 -1.15 -11.81
CA GLN A 231 -31.08 -1.85 -12.79
C GLN A 231 -32.46 -1.18 -12.95
N GLN A 232 -33.10 -0.78 -11.84
CA GLN A 232 -34.35 -0.01 -11.88
C GLN A 232 -34.17 1.30 -12.68
N LYS A 233 -33.06 2.03 -12.46
CA LYS A 233 -32.76 3.26 -13.21
C LYS A 233 -32.48 3.01 -14.69
N PHE A 234 -31.86 1.89 -15.05
CA PHE A 234 -31.74 1.47 -16.44
C PHE A 234 -33.09 1.19 -17.10
N ASP A 235 -34.02 0.52 -16.41
CA ASP A 235 -35.36 0.26 -16.96
C ASP A 235 -36.25 1.52 -17.00
N GLU A 236 -36.10 2.46 -16.04
CA GLU A 236 -36.68 3.80 -16.12
C GLU A 236 -36.18 4.57 -17.37
N ILE A 237 -34.86 4.61 -17.59
CA ILE A 237 -34.23 5.24 -18.76
C ILE A 237 -34.69 4.59 -20.07
N LYS A 238 -34.79 3.26 -20.09
CA LYS A 238 -35.29 2.49 -21.24
C LYS A 238 -36.76 2.80 -21.54
N GLY A 239 -37.60 2.92 -20.51
CA GLY A 239 -39.00 3.36 -20.65
C GLY A 239 -39.12 4.80 -21.16
N ILE A 240 -38.27 5.72 -20.69
CA ILE A 240 -38.19 7.09 -21.20
C ILE A 240 -37.73 7.10 -22.66
N LYS A 241 -36.75 6.27 -23.04
CA LYS A 241 -36.29 6.16 -24.43
C LYS A 241 -37.40 5.65 -25.35
N VAL A 242 -38.17 4.64 -24.96
CA VAL A 242 -39.32 4.15 -25.75
C VAL A 242 -40.34 5.27 -25.95
N LYS A 243 -40.71 6.00 -24.89
CA LYS A 243 -41.62 7.16 -25.00
C LYS A 243 -41.07 8.27 -25.89
N LEU A 244 -39.77 8.53 -25.87
CA LEU A 244 -39.13 9.49 -26.76
C LEU A 244 -39.15 9.01 -28.23
N GLU A 245 -38.96 7.72 -28.47
CA GLU A 245 -39.14 7.13 -29.80
C GLU A 245 -40.59 7.21 -30.27
N GLU A 246 -41.58 6.99 -29.39
CA GLU A 246 -43.01 7.17 -29.69
C GLU A 246 -43.33 8.62 -30.07
N VAL A 247 -42.89 9.60 -29.27
CA VAL A 247 -43.03 11.05 -29.59
C VAL A 247 -42.30 11.43 -30.88
N SER A 248 -41.16 10.79 -31.22
CA SER A 248 -40.49 10.98 -32.51
C SER A 248 -41.23 10.35 -33.71
N ARG A 249 -42.18 9.45 -33.44
CA ARG A 249 -43.03 8.79 -34.43
C ARG A 249 -44.35 9.54 -34.64
N GLU A 250 -44.80 10.38 -33.71
CA GLU A 250 -46.01 11.21 -33.84
C GLU A 250 -46.02 11.97 -35.19
N PRO A 251 -47.13 11.88 -35.96
CA PRO A 251 -47.15 12.36 -37.34
C PRO A 251 -47.10 13.88 -37.46
N GLY A 252 -47.67 14.63 -36.50
CA GLY A 252 -47.91 16.07 -36.64
C GLY A 252 -46.66 16.90 -36.97
N ARG A 253 -45.47 16.58 -36.40
CA ARG A 253 -44.23 17.28 -36.78
C ARG A 253 -43.78 16.95 -38.22
N LYS A 254 -44.03 15.73 -38.71
CA LYS A 254 -43.65 15.31 -40.07
C LYS A 254 -44.62 15.89 -41.10
N GLU A 255 -45.90 15.97 -40.75
CA GLU A 255 -46.97 16.58 -41.54
C GLU A 255 -46.71 18.08 -41.73
N ILE A 256 -46.53 18.84 -40.63
CA ILE A 256 -46.16 20.27 -40.68
C ILE A 256 -44.88 20.51 -41.50
N VAL A 257 -43.86 19.65 -41.39
CA VAL A 257 -42.62 19.75 -42.19
C VAL A 257 -42.85 19.39 -43.66
N ALA A 258 -43.75 18.47 -43.97
CA ALA A 258 -44.13 18.15 -45.36
C ALA A 258 -44.89 19.32 -46.00
N ASP A 259 -45.83 19.94 -45.28
CA ASP A 259 -46.56 21.12 -45.75
C ASP A 259 -45.64 22.32 -45.97
N PHE A 260 -44.75 22.62 -45.01
CA PHE A 260 -43.73 23.66 -45.20
C PHE A 260 -42.80 23.37 -46.38
N LYS A 261 -42.42 22.10 -46.59
CA LYS A 261 -41.57 21.71 -47.71
C LYS A 261 -42.32 21.81 -49.04
N SER A 262 -43.60 21.45 -49.09
CA SER A 262 -44.48 21.62 -50.25
C SER A 262 -44.59 23.10 -50.63
N LEU A 263 -44.88 23.97 -49.64
CA LEU A 263 -44.92 25.41 -49.82
C LEU A 263 -43.58 25.96 -50.35
N LEU A 264 -42.46 25.58 -49.74
CA LEU A 264 -41.12 25.97 -50.18
C LEU A 264 -40.75 25.44 -51.59
N SER A 265 -41.26 24.26 -51.98
CA SER A 265 -41.08 23.72 -53.33
C SER A 265 -41.92 24.44 -54.40
N SER A 266 -43.11 24.92 -54.06
CA SER A 266 -43.95 25.72 -54.97
C SER A 266 -43.43 27.16 -55.19
N PHE A 267 -42.64 27.68 -54.25
CA PHE A 267 -42.21 29.09 -54.26
C PHE A 267 -41.26 29.45 -55.44
N PRO A 268 -40.26 28.62 -55.83
CA PRO A 268 -39.49 28.83 -57.06
C PRO A 268 -40.33 28.83 -58.34
N GLU A 269 -41.39 28.03 -58.42
CA GLU A 269 -42.27 27.94 -59.60
C GLU A 269 -43.15 29.20 -59.70
N ALA A 270 -43.73 29.63 -58.58
CA ALA A 270 -44.45 30.90 -58.48
C ALA A 270 -43.54 32.09 -58.80
N MET A 271 -42.30 32.11 -58.27
CA MET A 271 -41.31 33.15 -58.58
C MET A 271 -40.89 33.13 -60.05
N SER A 272 -40.73 31.96 -60.66
CA SER A 272 -40.41 31.83 -62.09
C SER A 272 -41.56 32.31 -62.97
N SER A 273 -42.81 32.05 -62.58
CA SER A 273 -44.00 32.61 -63.23
C SER A 273 -44.04 34.15 -63.15
N MET A 274 -43.77 34.72 -61.97
CA MET A 274 -43.66 36.17 -61.79
C MET A 274 -42.49 36.79 -62.57
N GLN A 275 -41.34 36.10 -62.64
CA GLN A 275 -40.18 36.54 -63.43
C GLN A 275 -40.45 36.47 -64.93
N SER A 276 -41.17 35.44 -65.41
CA SER A 276 -41.63 35.35 -66.80
C SER A 276 -42.61 36.47 -67.12
N GLN A 277 -43.62 36.74 -66.29
CA GLN A 277 -44.52 37.89 -66.50
C GLN A 277 -43.75 39.21 -66.52
N LEU A 278 -42.80 39.43 -65.61
CA LEU A 278 -41.93 40.60 -65.60
C LEU A 278 -41.02 40.68 -66.85
N GLY A 279 -40.62 39.54 -67.40
CA GLY A 279 -39.95 39.44 -68.70
C GLY A 279 -40.85 39.93 -69.83
N ASN A 280 -42.06 39.36 -69.95
CA ASN A 280 -43.04 39.73 -70.97
C ASN A 280 -43.40 41.24 -70.90
N TYR A 281 -43.55 41.82 -69.69
CA TYR A 281 -43.78 43.26 -69.53
C TYR A 281 -42.58 44.13 -69.93
N LYS A 282 -41.34 43.63 -69.78
CA LYS A 282 -40.13 44.32 -70.27
C LYS A 282 -39.99 44.20 -71.78
N GLU A 283 -40.29 43.04 -72.35
CA GLU A 283 -40.28 42.81 -73.80
C GLU A 283 -41.30 43.71 -74.50
N ALA A 284 -42.55 43.73 -74.01
CA ALA A 284 -43.57 44.67 -74.51
C ALA A 284 -43.18 46.16 -74.35
N ALA A 285 -42.40 46.52 -73.32
CA ALA A 285 -41.88 47.89 -73.17
C ALA A 285 -40.75 48.20 -74.18
N VAL A 286 -39.91 47.21 -74.51
CA VAL A 286 -38.90 47.32 -75.58
C VAL A 286 -39.59 47.43 -76.94
N ASP A 287 -40.63 46.64 -77.21
CA ASP A 287 -41.44 46.73 -78.43
C ASP A 287 -42.09 48.11 -78.57
N ILE A 288 -42.66 48.66 -77.49
CA ILE A 288 -43.21 50.02 -77.47
C ILE A 288 -42.12 51.06 -77.81
N HIS A 289 -40.89 50.90 -77.29
CA HIS A 289 -39.79 51.80 -77.64
C HIS A 289 -39.27 51.60 -79.07
N SER A 290 -39.27 50.39 -79.62
CA SER A 290 -38.98 50.14 -81.03
C SER A 290 -40.02 50.82 -81.91
N LEU A 291 -41.31 50.59 -81.65
CA LEU A 291 -42.42 51.22 -82.37
C LEU A 291 -42.41 52.75 -82.25
N GLN A 292 -41.97 53.32 -81.12
CA GLN A 292 -41.73 54.77 -80.99
C GLN A 292 -40.58 55.24 -81.89
N ALA A 293 -39.47 54.51 -81.96
CA ALA A 293 -38.35 54.83 -82.85
C ALA A 293 -38.73 54.68 -84.33
N ASP A 294 -39.51 53.64 -84.68
CA ASP A 294 -40.04 53.42 -86.02
C ASP A 294 -41.04 54.51 -86.42
N VAL A 295 -41.91 54.96 -85.51
CA VAL A 295 -42.80 56.12 -85.75
C VAL A 295 -42.02 57.42 -85.93
N GLN A 296 -40.95 57.66 -85.16
CA GLN A 296 -40.08 58.83 -85.37
C GLN A 296 -39.31 58.75 -86.70
N SER A 297 -38.82 57.56 -87.06
CA SER A 297 -38.17 57.26 -88.34
C SER A 297 -39.14 57.54 -89.50
N LEU A 298 -40.34 56.95 -89.46
CA LEU A 298 -41.39 57.13 -90.45
C LEU A 298 -41.88 58.59 -90.52
N SER A 299 -41.94 59.33 -89.41
CA SER A 299 -42.22 60.77 -89.42
C SER A 299 -41.12 61.51 -90.16
N SER A 300 -39.85 61.26 -89.87
CA SER A 300 -38.72 61.91 -90.55
C SER A 300 -38.64 61.56 -92.05
N ILE A 301 -39.05 60.34 -92.43
CA ILE A 301 -39.19 59.89 -93.81
C ILE A 301 -40.39 60.59 -94.48
N SER A 302 -41.51 60.74 -93.77
CA SER A 302 -42.70 61.46 -94.25
C SER A 302 -42.39 62.94 -94.49
N ASP A 303 -41.74 63.63 -93.55
CA ASP A 303 -41.30 65.02 -93.70
C ASP A 303 -40.32 65.19 -94.88
N ARG A 304 -39.42 64.22 -95.05
CA ARG A 304 -38.48 64.19 -96.18
C ARG A 304 -39.21 63.96 -97.50
N LYS A 305 -40.20 63.06 -97.54
CA LYS A 305 -41.03 62.77 -98.71
C LYS A 305 -42.01 63.89 -99.03
N MET A 306 -42.50 64.64 -98.04
CA MET A 306 -43.30 65.84 -98.24
C MET A 306 -42.47 66.92 -98.94
N LYS A 307 -41.26 67.20 -98.44
CA LYS A 307 -40.29 68.10 -99.09
C LYS A 307 -39.85 67.59 -100.46
N GLU A 308 -39.71 66.29 -100.65
CA GLU A 308 -39.39 65.68 -101.95
C GLU A 308 -40.55 65.85 -102.94
N CYS A 309 -41.80 65.65 -102.51
CA CYS A 309 -43.00 65.92 -103.31
C CYS A 309 -43.16 67.41 -103.63
N GLU A 310 -42.83 68.32 -102.71
CA GLU A 310 -42.85 69.77 -102.93
C GLU A 310 -41.80 70.19 -103.98
N ASN A 311 -40.56 69.72 -103.84
CA ASN A 311 -39.51 69.91 -104.83
C ASN A 311 -39.82 69.24 -106.18
N LEU A 312 -40.43 68.05 -106.17
CA LEU A 312 -40.88 67.36 -107.38
C LEU A 312 -42.08 68.06 -108.02
N SER A 313 -42.94 68.73 -107.26
CA SER A 313 -44.04 69.54 -107.79
C SER A 313 -43.49 70.74 -108.55
N ILE A 314 -42.55 71.50 -107.95
CA ILE A 314 -41.83 72.61 -108.60
C ILE A 314 -41.14 72.10 -109.88
N ARG A 315 -40.32 71.06 -109.75
CA ARG A 315 -39.64 70.44 -110.89
C ARG A 315 -40.60 69.86 -111.92
N SER A 316 -41.80 69.44 -111.56
CA SER A 316 -42.80 68.96 -112.53
C SER A 316 -43.40 70.09 -113.34
N ALA A 317 -43.55 71.30 -112.77
CA ALA A 317 -43.92 72.49 -113.53
C ALA A 317 -42.82 72.87 -114.55
N ASP A 318 -41.55 72.85 -114.11
CA ASP A 318 -40.39 73.05 -115.00
C ASP A 318 -40.33 71.98 -116.10
N GLN A 319 -40.48 70.71 -115.74
CA GLN A 319 -40.46 69.60 -116.69
C GLN A 319 -41.69 69.58 -117.61
N VAL A 320 -42.85 70.11 -117.22
CA VAL A 320 -44.00 70.31 -118.12
C VAL A 320 -43.69 71.40 -119.14
N ALA A 321 -43.00 72.48 -118.76
CA ALA A 321 -42.52 73.49 -119.71
C ALA A 321 -41.46 72.89 -120.67
N GLU A 322 -40.52 72.09 -120.17
CA GLU A 322 -39.50 71.41 -121.00
C GLU A 322 -40.11 70.29 -121.89
N ILE A 323 -41.16 69.59 -121.45
CA ILE A 323 -41.83 68.55 -122.25
C ILE A 323 -42.57 69.14 -123.45
N HIS A 324 -43.27 70.29 -123.30
CA HIS A 324 -43.86 70.99 -124.44
C HIS A 324 -42.81 71.39 -125.50
N LYS A 325 -41.57 71.62 -125.06
CA LYS A 325 -40.42 72.00 -125.90
C LYS A 325 -39.73 70.77 -126.52
N LEU A 326 -39.65 69.65 -125.81
CA LEU A 326 -39.06 68.39 -126.28
C LEU A 326 -40.01 67.54 -127.14
N GLN A 327 -41.34 67.67 -126.98
CA GLN A 327 -42.32 67.05 -127.87
C GLN A 327 -42.18 67.54 -129.32
N ALA A 328 -41.65 68.74 -129.54
CA ALA A 328 -41.27 69.22 -130.88
C ALA A 328 -40.07 68.44 -131.47
N MET A 329 -39.06 68.10 -130.65
CA MET A 329 -37.84 67.38 -131.10
C MET A 329 -38.01 65.86 -131.27
N VAL A 330 -38.86 65.21 -130.46
CA VAL A 330 -38.98 63.73 -130.48
C VAL A 330 -39.69 63.20 -131.74
N GLN A 331 -40.36 64.08 -132.50
CA GLN A 331 -40.85 63.77 -133.86
C GLN A 331 -39.69 63.46 -134.84
N ASP A 332 -38.53 64.10 -134.67
CA ASP A 332 -37.40 63.97 -135.61
C ASP A 332 -36.59 62.69 -135.37
N LEU A 333 -36.27 62.40 -134.09
CA LEU A 333 -35.33 61.33 -133.72
C LEU A 333 -35.88 59.90 -133.86
N LYS A 334 -37.18 59.68 -133.97
CA LYS A 334 -37.77 58.33 -134.04
C LYS A 334 -37.43 57.53 -135.32
N LYS A 335 -36.67 58.12 -136.25
CA LYS A 335 -36.28 57.50 -137.53
C LYS A 335 -34.96 56.70 -137.50
N SER A 336 -34.14 56.78 -136.45
CA SER A 336 -32.73 56.32 -136.50
C SER A 336 -32.33 55.10 -135.65
N ASP A 337 -33.14 54.63 -134.70
CA ASP A 337 -32.71 53.57 -133.73
C ASP A 337 -32.57 52.16 -134.34
N ALA A 338 -33.14 51.91 -135.53
CA ALA A 338 -33.36 50.55 -136.06
C ALA A 338 -32.08 49.76 -136.42
N GLU A 339 -30.91 50.41 -136.48
CA GLU A 339 -29.75 49.88 -137.21
C GLU A 339 -28.69 49.14 -136.36
N LEU A 340 -28.63 49.39 -135.04
CA LEU A 340 -27.44 49.06 -134.23
C LEU A 340 -27.37 47.65 -133.59
N LYS A 341 -28.40 46.81 -133.71
CA LYS A 341 -28.54 45.57 -132.90
C LYS A 341 -27.70 44.35 -133.34
N LEU A 342 -26.88 44.45 -134.39
CA LEU A 342 -26.37 43.27 -135.11
C LEU A 342 -25.02 42.68 -134.62
N ILE A 343 -24.25 43.39 -133.78
CA ILE A 343 -22.77 43.26 -133.77
C ILE A 343 -22.17 42.38 -132.63
N LEU A 344 -22.89 42.10 -131.53
CA LEU A 344 -22.26 41.76 -130.23
C LEU A 344 -21.83 40.29 -129.96
N GLU A 345 -22.11 39.32 -130.84
CA GLU A 345 -22.09 37.89 -130.49
C GLU A 345 -20.69 37.20 -130.47
N MET A 346 -19.58 37.92 -130.71
CA MET A 346 -18.41 37.29 -131.37
C MET A 346 -17.20 36.80 -130.52
N HIS A 347 -17.07 37.10 -129.22
CA HIS A 347 -15.76 36.97 -128.52
C HIS A 347 -15.80 36.34 -127.10
N ARG A 348 -15.26 35.12 -126.89
CA ARG A 348 -15.12 34.46 -125.55
C ARG A 348 -14.29 33.11 -125.49
N ARG A 349 -12.94 33.11 -125.28
CA ARG A 349 -12.09 31.90 -125.00
C ARG A 349 -10.76 32.18 -124.20
N GLU A 350 -10.12 31.11 -123.64
CA GLU A 350 -8.74 30.97 -123.00
C GLU A 350 -8.55 31.38 -121.50
N LEU A 351 -7.53 30.99 -120.67
CA LEU A 351 -6.22 30.23 -120.76
C LEU A 351 -5.81 29.52 -119.39
N THR A 352 -4.56 29.03 -119.16
CA THR A 352 -4.17 27.96 -118.15
C THR A 352 -2.71 27.91 -117.58
N ASP A 353 -2.46 27.15 -116.46
CA ASP A 353 -1.26 26.31 -116.04
C ASP A 353 -0.37 26.66 -114.77
N LEU A 354 0.37 25.67 -114.20
CA LEU A 354 0.98 25.61 -112.82
C LEU A 354 2.14 24.56 -112.66
N ARG A 355 3.30 24.81 -111.95
CA ARG A 355 4.42 23.79 -111.84
C ARG A 355 5.36 23.68 -110.58
N ASP A 356 5.27 24.41 -109.46
CA ASP A 356 6.41 24.44 -108.46
C ASP A 356 6.32 23.58 -107.16
N VAL A 357 5.27 22.79 -106.91
CA VAL A 357 4.94 22.34 -105.54
C VAL A 357 5.68 21.07 -105.03
N LEU A 358 6.30 20.27 -105.91
CA LEU A 358 6.59 18.85 -105.60
C LEU A 358 7.92 18.55 -104.88
N GLU A 359 8.99 19.32 -105.07
CA GLU A 359 10.33 18.94 -104.57
C GLU A 359 10.52 19.13 -103.05
N VAL A 360 9.71 19.97 -102.40
CA VAL A 360 9.90 20.34 -100.98
C VAL A 360 9.64 19.16 -100.03
N ARG A 361 8.75 18.23 -100.37
CA ARG A 361 8.24 17.19 -99.44
C ARG A 361 9.21 16.05 -99.11
N ASP A 362 10.16 15.70 -99.97
CA ASP A 362 10.97 14.48 -99.80
C ASP A 362 12.18 14.65 -98.84
N SER A 363 12.48 15.89 -98.45
CA SER A 363 13.51 16.21 -97.46
C SER A 363 12.99 16.08 -96.01
N GLU A 364 11.72 16.44 -95.79
CA GLU A 364 11.05 16.54 -94.48
C GLU A 364 11.01 15.20 -93.73
N TYR A 365 10.67 14.11 -94.44
CA TYR A 365 10.59 12.76 -93.87
C TYR A 365 11.92 12.19 -93.35
N LYS A 366 13.06 12.60 -93.94
CA LYS A 366 14.39 12.07 -93.59
C LYS A 366 14.95 12.67 -92.30
N ALA A 367 14.47 13.85 -91.90
CA ALA A 367 14.80 14.47 -90.61
C ALA A 367 14.04 13.78 -89.45
N TRP A 368 12.75 13.50 -89.64
CA TRP A 368 11.85 12.97 -88.61
C TRP A 368 12.33 11.64 -88.00
N ALA A 369 12.88 10.74 -88.81
CA ALA A 369 13.32 9.42 -88.36
C ALA A 369 14.47 9.44 -87.32
N ARG A 370 15.33 10.47 -87.34
CA ARG A 370 16.48 10.56 -86.40
C ARG A 370 16.08 11.09 -85.02
N VAL A 371 15.04 11.91 -84.94
CA VAL A 371 14.51 12.43 -83.68
C VAL A 371 13.89 11.31 -82.85
N GLN A 372 13.20 10.37 -83.51
CA GLN A 372 12.45 9.31 -82.84
C GLN A 372 13.36 8.25 -82.17
N SER A 373 14.56 7.98 -82.69
CA SER A 373 15.49 7.02 -82.06
C SER A 373 16.18 7.59 -80.81
N LEU A 374 16.60 8.87 -80.85
CA LEU A 374 17.13 9.57 -79.67
C LEU A 374 16.10 9.61 -78.53
N LYS A 375 14.82 9.82 -78.86
CA LYS A 375 13.70 9.85 -77.93
C LYS A 375 13.42 8.50 -77.23
N SER A 376 13.99 7.40 -77.72
CA SER A 376 13.88 6.06 -77.10
C SER A 376 15.08 5.68 -76.22
N CYS A 377 16.11 6.53 -76.14
CA CYS A 377 17.32 6.27 -75.36
C CYS A 377 17.36 7.01 -74.00
N LEU A 378 16.65 8.14 -73.90
CA LEU A 378 16.36 8.80 -72.61
C LEU A 378 15.04 8.24 -72.04
N ASP A 379 15.09 7.06 -71.41
CA ASP A 379 13.94 6.47 -70.73
C ASP A 379 13.70 7.15 -69.35
N GLU A 380 13.15 8.35 -69.41
CA GLU A 380 13.02 9.30 -68.30
C GLU A 380 12.20 8.75 -67.11
N GLN A 381 11.24 7.87 -67.40
CA GLN A 381 10.42 7.17 -66.39
C GLN A 381 11.26 6.30 -65.44
N ASN A 382 12.33 5.68 -65.94
CA ASN A 382 13.25 4.86 -65.14
C ASN A 382 14.17 5.69 -64.23
N LEU A 383 14.27 7.01 -64.43
CA LEU A 383 14.92 7.92 -63.49
C LEU A 383 13.89 8.44 -62.47
N GLU A 384 12.74 8.90 -62.95
CA GLU A 384 11.64 9.43 -62.12
C GLU A 384 11.16 8.43 -61.06
N LEU A 385 10.99 7.15 -61.43
CA LEU A 385 10.55 6.09 -60.51
C LEU A 385 11.57 5.82 -59.37
N ARG A 386 12.87 6.03 -59.62
CA ARG A 386 13.90 5.93 -58.56
C ARG A 386 13.90 7.13 -57.63
N VAL A 387 13.71 8.34 -58.17
CA VAL A 387 13.59 9.57 -57.37
C VAL A 387 12.33 9.52 -56.50
N LYS A 388 11.17 9.09 -57.04
CA LYS A 388 9.94 8.92 -56.25
C LYS A 388 10.13 7.95 -55.09
N LYS A 389 10.71 6.76 -55.32
CA LYS A 389 11.00 5.78 -54.25
C LYS A 389 11.99 6.29 -53.21
N ALA A 390 12.96 7.11 -53.59
CA ALA A 390 13.88 7.75 -52.64
C ALA A 390 13.15 8.77 -51.76
N ASN A 391 12.36 9.66 -52.37
CA ASN A 391 11.59 10.69 -51.66
C ASN A 391 10.51 10.08 -50.75
N GLU A 392 9.85 8.99 -51.18
CA GLU A 392 8.90 8.23 -50.36
C GLU A 392 9.59 7.60 -49.14
N ALA A 393 10.77 7.01 -49.31
CA ALA A 393 11.56 6.46 -48.21
C ALA A 393 12.04 7.55 -47.23
N GLU A 394 12.45 8.71 -47.74
CA GLU A 394 12.86 9.86 -46.92
C GLU A 394 11.66 10.47 -46.15
N ALA A 395 10.50 10.61 -46.78
CA ALA A 395 9.29 11.05 -46.10
C ALA A 395 8.91 10.10 -44.94
N ILE A 396 9.06 8.79 -45.13
CA ILE A 396 8.81 7.78 -44.08
C ILE A 396 9.83 7.89 -42.93
N THR A 397 11.11 8.17 -43.18
CA THR A 397 12.09 8.35 -42.11
C THR A 397 11.91 9.68 -41.37
N GLN A 398 11.62 10.78 -42.09
CA GLN A 398 11.30 12.08 -41.49
C GLN A 398 10.02 12.01 -40.63
N GLN A 399 8.96 11.33 -41.09
CA GLN A 399 7.73 11.13 -40.31
C GLN A 399 7.98 10.31 -39.03
N ARG A 400 8.84 9.28 -39.10
CA ARG A 400 9.25 8.50 -37.92
C ARG A 400 10.10 9.32 -36.94
N LEU A 401 10.98 10.19 -37.44
CA LEU A 401 11.76 11.10 -36.61
C LEU A 401 10.85 12.08 -35.86
N ALA A 402 9.93 12.75 -36.55
CA ALA A 402 8.98 13.68 -35.95
C ALA A 402 8.08 13.01 -34.89
N ALA A 403 7.67 11.76 -35.11
CA ALA A 403 6.92 10.97 -34.12
C ALA A 403 7.75 10.69 -32.85
N ALA A 404 9.02 10.29 -33.01
CA ALA A 404 9.92 10.05 -31.88
C ALA A 404 10.26 11.35 -31.12
N GLU A 405 10.42 12.47 -31.82
CA GLU A 405 10.63 13.79 -31.21
C GLU A 405 9.42 14.26 -30.39
N ALA A 406 8.20 14.00 -30.87
CA ALA A 406 6.97 14.26 -30.13
C ALA A 406 6.84 13.38 -28.86
N GLU A 407 7.19 12.09 -28.94
CA GLU A 407 7.21 11.18 -27.79
C GLU A 407 8.26 11.60 -26.76
N ILE A 408 9.45 12.03 -27.20
CA ILE A 408 10.49 12.62 -26.33
C ILE A 408 9.99 13.91 -25.65
N ALA A 409 9.20 14.74 -26.34
CA ALA A 409 8.63 15.96 -25.77
C ALA A 409 7.58 15.68 -24.67
N ASP A 410 6.67 14.72 -24.90
CA ASP A 410 5.69 14.27 -23.90
C ASP A 410 6.38 13.63 -22.68
N LEU A 411 7.37 12.77 -22.88
CA LEU A 411 8.16 12.19 -21.79
C LEU A 411 8.90 13.25 -20.95
N ARG A 412 9.43 14.30 -21.60
CA ARG A 412 10.01 15.47 -20.90
C ARG A 412 8.95 16.23 -20.11
N GLN A 413 7.77 16.47 -20.68
CA GLN A 413 6.66 17.14 -19.97
C GLN A 413 6.19 16.34 -18.75
N LYS A 414 6.07 15.02 -18.86
CA LYS A 414 5.73 14.10 -17.76
C LYS A 414 6.82 14.08 -16.68
N LEU A 415 8.10 14.12 -17.05
CA LEU A 415 9.21 14.23 -16.10
C LEU A 415 9.15 15.55 -15.30
N GLU A 416 8.90 16.69 -15.95
CA GLU A 416 8.77 17.97 -15.26
C GLU A 416 7.49 18.06 -14.39
N ALA A 417 6.39 17.43 -14.80
CA ALA A 417 5.21 17.28 -13.94
C ALA A 417 5.52 16.45 -12.68
N SER A 418 6.24 15.33 -12.84
CA SER A 418 6.69 14.49 -11.72
C SER A 418 7.61 15.25 -10.76
N LYS A 419 8.58 16.02 -11.27
CA LYS A 419 9.45 16.90 -10.45
C LYS A 419 8.65 17.92 -9.64
N ARG A 420 7.66 18.60 -10.25
CA ARG A 420 6.79 19.57 -9.54
C ARG A 420 5.94 18.89 -8.46
N ASN A 421 5.43 17.68 -8.71
CA ASN A 421 4.70 16.91 -7.71
C ASN A 421 5.61 16.46 -6.56
N LYS A 422 6.85 16.02 -6.84
CA LYS A 422 7.85 15.70 -5.82
C LYS A 422 8.20 16.92 -4.95
N ALA A 423 8.35 18.10 -5.54
CA ALA A 423 8.57 19.34 -4.79
C ALA A 423 7.39 19.62 -3.84
N ARG A 424 6.16 19.67 -4.37
CA ARG A 424 4.94 19.88 -3.57
C ARG A 424 4.83 18.91 -2.40
N LEU A 425 5.03 17.60 -2.64
CA LEU A 425 5.00 16.59 -1.58
C LEU A 425 6.10 16.80 -0.53
N SER A 426 7.30 17.22 -0.95
CA SER A 426 8.39 17.55 -0.03
C SER A 426 8.10 18.79 0.83
N ASP A 427 7.36 19.77 0.30
CA ASP A 427 7.01 20.98 1.03
C ASP A 427 5.81 20.74 1.97
N THR A 428 4.83 19.93 1.55
CA THR A 428 3.77 19.40 2.45
C THR A 428 4.37 18.60 3.61
N LEU A 429 5.39 17.76 3.35
CA LEU A 429 6.07 16.98 4.38
C LEU A 429 6.80 17.86 5.40
N LYS A 430 7.48 18.93 4.97
CA LYS A 430 8.09 19.91 5.88
C LYS A 430 7.05 20.60 6.76
N SER A 431 5.99 21.13 6.14
CA SER A 431 4.91 21.81 6.86
C SER A 431 4.24 20.89 7.90
N LYS A 432 4.06 19.59 7.60
CA LYS A 432 3.58 18.62 8.60
C LYS A 432 4.62 18.23 9.66
N ASN A 433 5.92 18.31 9.37
CA ASN A 433 6.93 18.18 10.42
C ASN A 433 6.91 19.41 11.35
N GLU A 434 6.83 20.62 10.79
CA GLU A 434 6.73 21.88 11.56
C GLU A 434 5.47 21.89 12.45
N GLU A 435 4.34 21.37 11.96
CA GLU A 435 3.10 21.17 12.73
C GLU A 435 3.28 20.13 13.86
N ASN A 436 4.01 19.03 13.61
CA ASN A 436 4.30 18.02 14.63
C ASN A 436 5.26 18.53 15.73
N GLU A 437 6.28 19.32 15.39
CA GLU A 437 7.17 19.95 16.39
C GLU A 437 6.39 20.94 17.28
N ALA A 438 5.41 21.65 16.71
CA ALA A 438 4.49 22.50 17.48
C ALA A 438 3.62 21.68 18.45
N PHE A 439 3.02 20.58 17.99
CA PHE A 439 2.25 19.68 18.88
C PHE A 439 3.11 19.03 19.97
N LEU A 440 4.37 18.67 19.69
CA LEU A 440 5.30 18.18 20.69
C LEU A 440 5.61 19.26 21.75
N SER A 441 5.80 20.51 21.32
CA SER A 441 6.01 21.65 22.21
C SER A 441 4.79 21.94 23.09
N GLU A 442 3.57 21.82 22.56
CA GLU A 442 2.33 21.94 23.33
C GLU A 442 2.18 20.79 24.35
N LEU A 443 2.49 19.54 23.95
CA LEU A 443 2.45 18.38 24.85
C LEU A 443 3.49 18.48 25.99
N GLU A 444 4.69 18.98 25.72
CA GLU A 444 5.72 19.24 26.74
C GLU A 444 5.26 20.33 27.71
N SER A 445 4.67 21.42 27.20
CA SER A 445 4.10 22.49 28.04
C SER A 445 2.90 22.02 28.90
N ILE A 446 2.07 21.11 28.38
CA ILE A 446 0.95 20.52 29.13
C ILE A 446 1.48 19.54 30.19
N GLY A 447 2.52 18.76 29.87
CA GLY A 447 3.20 17.87 30.81
C GLY A 447 3.75 18.63 32.02
N GLN A 448 4.51 19.70 31.79
CA GLN A 448 5.04 20.53 32.88
C GLN A 448 3.93 21.13 33.75
N ALA A 449 2.84 21.64 33.14
CA ALA A 449 1.71 22.18 33.89
C ALA A 449 0.99 21.11 34.73
N TYR A 450 0.95 19.86 34.26
CA TYR A 450 0.41 18.73 35.02
C TYR A 450 1.32 18.33 36.19
N ASP A 451 2.64 18.29 36.00
CA ASP A 451 3.60 17.97 37.06
C ASP A 451 3.65 19.06 38.15
N ASP A 452 3.55 20.33 37.78
CA ASP A 452 3.40 21.45 38.71
C ASP A 452 2.11 21.33 39.53
N MET A 453 0.97 21.03 38.88
CA MET A 453 -0.31 20.77 39.56
C MET A 453 -0.26 19.53 40.46
N GLN A 454 0.41 18.46 40.02
CA GLN A 454 0.59 17.24 40.83
C GLN A 454 1.43 17.54 42.08
N THR A 455 2.47 18.35 41.94
CA THR A 455 3.30 18.82 43.06
C THR A 455 2.48 19.67 44.03
N GLN A 456 1.63 20.57 43.54
CA GLN A 456 0.71 21.36 44.37
C GLN A 456 -0.31 20.48 45.11
N ASN A 457 -0.87 19.47 44.45
CA ASN A 457 -1.79 18.50 45.07
C ASN A 457 -1.11 17.67 46.17
N GLN A 458 0.15 17.26 45.99
CA GLN A 458 0.94 16.59 47.03
C GLN A 458 1.17 17.50 48.25
N GLN A 459 1.47 18.78 48.04
CA GLN A 459 1.60 19.76 49.13
C GLN A 459 0.28 19.97 49.90
N LEU A 460 -0.85 20.06 49.19
CA LEU A 460 -2.18 20.16 49.82
C LEU A 460 -2.54 18.89 50.60
N LEU A 461 -2.19 17.71 50.10
CA LEU A 461 -2.41 16.44 50.80
C LEU A 461 -1.60 16.35 52.10
N LEU A 462 -0.35 16.84 52.09
CA LEU A 462 0.47 16.97 53.30
C LEU A 462 -0.17 17.92 54.31
N GLN A 463 -0.58 19.12 53.90
CA GLN A 463 -1.26 20.08 54.80
C GLN A 463 -2.55 19.54 55.40
N ILE A 464 -3.35 18.77 54.62
CA ILE A 464 -4.53 18.09 55.13
C ILE A 464 -4.15 17.04 56.17
N THR A 465 -3.10 16.26 55.92
CA THR A 465 -2.62 15.22 56.84
C THR A 465 -2.10 15.81 58.16
N GLU A 466 -1.32 16.90 58.10
CA GLU A 466 -0.83 17.64 59.27
C GLU A 466 -1.98 18.26 60.09
N ARG A 467 -2.95 18.87 59.40
CA ARG A 467 -4.16 19.42 60.02
C ARG A 467 -4.97 18.32 60.71
N ASP A 468 -5.10 17.15 60.09
CA ASP A 468 -5.93 16.08 60.62
C ASP A 468 -5.24 15.30 61.75
N ASP A 469 -3.92 15.16 61.74
CA ASP A 469 -3.12 14.76 62.89
C ASP A 469 -3.26 15.75 64.08
N TYR A 470 -3.25 17.06 63.82
CA TYR A 470 -3.56 18.07 64.84
C TYR A 470 -5.01 17.95 65.36
N ASN A 471 -5.99 17.75 64.46
CA ASN A 471 -7.39 17.56 64.83
C ASN A 471 -7.59 16.30 65.68
N ILE A 472 -6.89 15.19 65.38
CA ILE A 472 -6.93 13.96 66.18
C ILE A 472 -6.38 14.24 67.59
N LYS A 473 -5.22 14.88 67.72
CA LYS A 473 -4.64 15.26 69.02
C LYS A 473 -5.54 16.20 69.82
N ALA A 474 -6.23 17.12 69.14
CA ALA A 474 -7.22 18.00 69.75
C ALA A 474 -8.52 17.27 70.12
N LEU A 475 -8.92 16.25 69.37
CA LEU A 475 -10.07 15.37 69.69
C LEU A 475 -9.77 14.47 70.88
N ASP A 476 -8.59 13.83 70.96
CA ASP A 476 -8.16 13.06 72.13
C ASP A 476 -8.17 13.93 73.40
N SER A 477 -7.59 15.13 73.30
CA SER A 477 -7.60 16.12 74.39
C SER A 477 -9.03 16.53 74.78
N ARG A 478 -9.94 16.70 73.81
CA ARG A 478 -11.36 16.99 74.06
C ARG A 478 -12.14 15.79 74.59
N PHE A 479 -11.76 14.57 74.25
CA PHE A 479 -12.41 13.34 74.73
C PHE A 479 -12.07 13.11 76.20
N ILE A 480 -10.82 13.39 76.59
CA ILE A 480 -10.38 13.44 77.99
C ILE A 480 -11.15 14.54 78.76
N MET A 481 -11.24 15.76 78.21
CA MET A 481 -12.04 16.84 78.80
C MET A 481 -13.52 16.48 78.96
N LEU A 482 -14.15 15.88 77.93
CA LEU A 482 -15.54 15.43 78.00
C LEU A 482 -15.76 14.33 79.05
N PHE A 483 -14.77 13.47 79.28
CA PHE A 483 -14.83 12.49 80.38
C PHE A 483 -14.85 13.17 81.75
N CYS A 484 -14.15 14.30 81.91
CA CYS A 484 -14.21 15.14 83.11
C CYS A 484 -15.51 15.97 83.18
N ASP A 485 -15.96 16.58 82.09
CA ASP A 485 -17.16 17.42 82.06
C ASP A 485 -18.44 16.60 82.27
N ILE A 486 -18.51 15.35 81.76
CA ILE A 486 -19.62 14.42 82.05
C ILE A 486 -19.63 14.02 83.54
N TYR A 487 -18.47 13.99 84.21
CA TYR A 487 -18.39 13.76 85.66
C TYR A 487 -18.90 14.97 86.47
N ILE A 488 -18.87 16.18 85.91
CA ILE A 488 -19.28 17.43 86.57
C ILE A 488 -20.74 17.80 86.24
N HIS A 489 -21.19 17.63 85.00
CA HIS A 489 -22.52 18.08 84.57
C HIS A 489 -23.70 17.26 85.13
N VAL A 490 -23.44 16.13 85.80
CA VAL A 490 -24.46 15.35 86.51
C VAL A 490 -25.06 16.11 87.70
N GLU A 491 -24.37 17.10 88.28
CA GLU A 491 -24.91 17.90 89.41
C GLU A 491 -25.73 19.13 89.01
N TYR A 492 -25.62 19.63 87.77
CA TYR A 492 -26.01 21.02 87.45
C TYR A 492 -27.24 21.21 86.53
N LEU A 493 -28.13 20.22 86.45
CA LEU A 493 -29.36 20.30 85.62
C LEU A 493 -30.66 20.46 86.43
N TYR A 494 -30.70 21.43 87.35
CA TYR A 494 -31.92 21.76 88.11
C TYR A 494 -32.04 23.26 88.46
N VAL A 495 -32.33 24.13 87.47
CA VAL A 495 -32.98 25.46 87.70
C VAL A 495 -33.48 26.09 86.39
N SER A 496 -34.60 26.82 86.49
CA SER A 496 -35.18 27.78 85.52
C SER A 496 -35.29 27.40 84.03
N VAL A 497 -36.44 26.81 83.67
CA VAL A 497 -37.16 27.21 82.45
C VAL A 497 -38.17 28.30 82.85
N GLY A 498 -38.22 29.43 82.12
CA GLY A 498 -39.30 30.41 82.25
C GLY A 498 -38.91 31.86 81.98
N LEU A 499 -39.82 32.59 81.31
CA LEU A 499 -39.75 34.02 80.94
C LEU A 499 -38.67 34.36 79.87
N LEU A 500 -38.87 35.26 78.91
CA LEU A 500 -40.02 36.13 78.61
C LEU A 500 -40.56 35.91 77.18
N GLU A 501 -41.81 35.44 77.07
CA GLU A 501 -42.59 35.47 75.82
C GLU A 501 -43.34 36.83 75.68
N PHE A 502 -42.66 37.94 76.00
CA PHE A 502 -43.36 39.19 76.39
C PHE A 502 -42.76 40.49 75.82
N LEU A 503 -42.32 40.49 74.56
CA LEU A 503 -41.98 41.75 73.85
C LEU A 503 -42.52 41.83 72.41
N LEU A 504 -43.56 41.05 72.10
CA LEU A 504 -44.23 41.03 70.80
C LEU A 504 -45.56 41.82 70.83
N LEU A 505 -45.54 43.08 71.26
CA LEU A 505 -46.71 43.99 71.15
C LEU A 505 -46.37 45.49 71.41
N LYS A 506 -45.91 46.20 70.37
CA LYS A 506 -46.10 47.66 70.19
C LYS A 506 -45.68 48.14 68.79
N LEU A 507 -46.34 49.20 68.31
CA LEU A 507 -46.04 49.98 67.09
C LEU A 507 -46.49 49.42 65.72
N ASP A 508 -47.74 48.99 65.62
CA ASP A 508 -48.45 48.78 64.34
C ASP A 508 -49.75 49.62 64.28
N LEU A 509 -49.68 50.95 64.05
CA LEU A 509 -50.89 51.77 63.76
C LEU A 509 -50.69 53.20 63.17
N VAL A 510 -49.88 53.40 62.11
CA VAL A 510 -49.81 54.75 61.46
C VAL A 510 -49.81 54.74 59.92
N ALA A 511 -49.23 53.75 59.24
CA ALA A 511 -48.90 53.84 57.81
C ALA A 511 -49.81 52.99 56.89
N SER A 512 -51.09 53.34 56.71
CA SER A 512 -52.07 52.45 56.06
C SER A 512 -52.61 52.83 54.67
N MET A 513 -52.61 54.10 54.23
CA MET A 513 -53.37 54.50 53.01
C MET A 513 -52.58 54.98 51.78
N VAL A 514 -51.35 55.51 51.92
CA VAL A 514 -50.47 55.72 50.75
C VAL A 514 -49.79 54.41 50.28
N PRO A 515 -49.44 53.45 51.16
CA PRO A 515 -48.79 52.22 50.72
C PRO A 515 -49.58 51.42 49.69
N PHE A 516 -50.91 51.28 49.78
CA PHE A 516 -51.64 50.31 48.94
C PHE A 516 -51.45 50.49 47.43
N GLN A 517 -51.38 51.72 46.91
CA GLN A 517 -51.13 51.95 45.47
C GLN A 517 -49.69 51.53 45.08
N LEU A 518 -48.70 51.95 45.87
CA LEU A 518 -47.28 51.60 45.67
C LEU A 518 -46.99 50.13 45.93
N VAL A 519 -47.70 49.50 46.87
CA VAL A 519 -47.60 48.07 47.20
C VAL A 519 -48.27 47.24 46.11
N LEU A 520 -49.37 47.69 45.51
CA LEU A 520 -49.98 47.01 44.36
C LEU A 520 -49.08 47.10 43.12
N GLU A 521 -48.52 48.28 42.81
CA GLU A 521 -47.55 48.42 41.71
C GLU A 521 -46.26 47.63 41.99
N ARG A 522 -45.73 47.65 43.21
CA ARG A 522 -44.56 46.87 43.62
C ARG A 522 -44.84 45.37 43.64
N ALA A 523 -46.06 44.94 43.95
CA ALA A 523 -46.49 43.55 43.88
C ALA A 523 -46.61 43.07 42.43
N LYS A 524 -47.19 43.88 41.52
CA LYS A 524 -47.19 43.61 40.07
C LYS A 524 -45.75 43.53 39.52
N ALA A 525 -44.91 44.51 39.84
CA ALA A 525 -43.53 44.55 39.39
C ALA A 525 -42.72 43.37 39.92
N LYS A 526 -42.92 42.99 41.20
CA LYS A 526 -42.31 41.79 41.78
C LYS A 526 -42.88 40.51 41.13
N GLN A 527 -44.18 40.39 40.92
CA GLN A 527 -44.79 39.24 40.25
C GLN A 527 -44.26 39.06 38.81
N LEU A 528 -44.02 40.17 38.10
CA LEU A 528 -43.37 40.17 36.79
C LEU A 528 -41.89 39.77 36.89
N GLN A 529 -41.16 40.27 37.88
CA GLN A 529 -39.76 39.90 38.14
C GLN A 529 -39.60 38.41 38.52
N ASP A 530 -40.48 37.90 39.39
CA ASP A 530 -40.51 36.50 39.82
C ASP A 530 -40.89 35.58 38.64
N ALA A 531 -41.79 36.02 37.75
CA ALA A 531 -42.11 35.31 36.51
C ALA A 531 -40.94 35.29 35.51
N LEU A 532 -40.26 36.43 35.30
CA LEU A 532 -39.06 36.52 34.45
C LEU A 532 -37.88 35.70 35.02
N LEU A 533 -37.75 35.60 36.34
CA LEU A 533 -36.78 34.71 37.00
C LEU A 533 -37.12 33.23 36.77
N LEU A 534 -38.40 32.86 36.82
CA LEU A 534 -38.85 31.50 36.54
C LEU A 534 -38.63 31.13 35.05
N GLU A 535 -38.95 32.04 34.12
CA GLU A 535 -38.69 31.87 32.69
C GLU A 535 -37.19 31.75 32.41
N LYS A 536 -36.37 32.63 32.98
CA LYS A 536 -34.91 32.54 32.91
C LYS A 536 -34.41 31.18 33.41
N HIS A 537 -34.84 30.72 34.59
CA HIS A 537 -34.43 29.42 35.13
C HIS A 537 -34.95 28.22 34.32
N THR A 538 -36.01 28.38 33.53
CA THR A 538 -36.46 27.37 32.56
C THR A 538 -35.54 27.36 31.34
N MET A 539 -35.23 28.52 30.75
CA MET A 539 -34.27 28.62 29.64
C MET A 539 -32.87 28.14 30.04
N GLU A 540 -32.38 28.42 31.25
CA GLU A 540 -31.11 27.89 31.76
C GLU A 540 -31.09 26.36 31.81
N LYS A 541 -32.20 25.71 32.18
CA LYS A 541 -32.33 24.24 32.17
C LYS A 541 -32.40 23.67 30.76
N GLU A 542 -33.13 24.32 29.85
CA GLU A 542 -33.19 23.93 28.44
C GLU A 542 -31.82 24.05 27.76
N ILE A 543 -31.06 25.11 28.06
CA ILE A 543 -29.67 25.29 27.62
C ILE A 543 -28.76 24.20 28.20
N GLN A 544 -28.87 23.86 29.49
CA GLN A 544 -28.10 22.76 30.10
C GLN A 544 -28.45 21.40 29.48
N GLN A 545 -29.73 21.12 29.22
CA GLN A 545 -30.18 19.88 28.58
C GLN A 545 -29.73 19.80 27.11
N SER A 546 -29.76 20.93 26.39
CA SER A 546 -29.25 21.04 25.02
C SER A 546 -27.73 20.84 24.97
N SER A 547 -26.97 21.47 25.89
CA SER A 547 -25.52 21.28 26.01
C SER A 547 -25.16 19.83 26.35
N ALA A 548 -25.84 19.19 27.32
CA ALA A 548 -25.62 17.77 27.62
C ALA A 548 -25.91 16.87 26.41
N SER A 549 -26.90 17.23 25.60
CA SER A 549 -27.22 16.52 24.35
C SER A 549 -26.15 16.74 23.27
N LEU A 550 -25.66 17.97 23.10
CA LEU A 550 -24.59 18.33 22.17
C LEU A 550 -23.31 17.55 22.49
N ASN A 551 -22.85 17.61 23.74
CA ASN A 551 -21.64 16.90 24.21
C ASN A 551 -21.74 15.37 23.94
N PHE A 552 -22.94 14.79 24.02
CA PHE A 552 -23.19 13.38 23.70
C PHE A 552 -23.14 13.09 22.19
N TYR A 553 -23.54 14.03 21.33
CA TYR A 553 -23.37 13.92 19.89
C TYR A 553 -21.91 14.15 19.46
N GLU A 554 -21.19 15.07 20.09
CA GLU A 554 -19.75 15.30 19.86
C GLU A 554 -18.92 14.08 20.26
N MET A 555 -19.17 13.49 21.44
CA MET A 555 -18.50 12.24 21.86
C MET A 555 -18.82 11.06 20.91
N LYS A 556 -19.98 11.06 20.25
CA LYS A 556 -20.29 10.09 19.19
C LYS A 556 -19.56 10.40 17.89
N ALA A 557 -19.45 11.67 17.50
CA ALA A 557 -18.72 12.10 16.31
C ALA A 557 -17.23 11.73 16.41
N ALA A 558 -16.58 12.10 17.52
CA ALA A 558 -15.18 11.73 17.80
C ALA A 558 -14.95 10.21 17.72
N LYS A 559 -15.85 9.40 18.30
CA LYS A 559 -15.77 7.94 18.20
C LYS A 559 -15.93 7.40 16.77
N ILE A 560 -16.74 8.06 15.93
CA ILE A 560 -16.88 7.71 14.50
C ILE A 560 -15.63 8.13 13.73
N GLU A 561 -15.02 9.28 14.05
CA GLU A 561 -13.75 9.73 13.46
C GLU A 561 -12.60 8.79 13.82
N ASP A 562 -12.48 8.33 15.07
CA ASP A 562 -11.48 7.34 15.47
C ASP A 562 -11.65 6.01 14.73
N GLN A 563 -12.90 5.57 14.52
CA GLN A 563 -13.18 4.40 13.71
C GLN A 563 -12.82 4.62 12.23
N LEU A 564 -13.07 5.81 11.67
CA LEU A 564 -12.68 6.16 10.30
C LEU A 564 -11.16 6.26 10.14
N ARG A 565 -10.43 6.83 11.10
CA ARG A 565 -8.95 6.83 11.16
C ARG A 565 -8.44 5.38 11.13
N PHE A 566 -8.90 4.54 12.05
CA PHE A 566 -8.50 3.12 12.13
C PHE A 566 -8.80 2.30 10.85
N TRP A 567 -9.88 2.59 10.14
CA TRP A 567 -10.15 1.96 8.83
C TRP A 567 -9.27 2.54 7.71
N SER A 568 -8.99 3.85 7.73
CA SER A 568 -8.07 4.51 6.79
C SER A 568 -6.66 3.95 6.89
N ASP A 569 -6.12 3.81 8.11
CA ASP A 569 -4.78 3.30 8.37
C ASP A 569 -4.62 1.84 7.89
N GLN A 570 -5.65 1.01 8.08
CA GLN A 570 -5.69 -0.35 7.53
C GLN A 570 -5.73 -0.37 6.00
N VAL A 571 -6.51 0.51 5.36
CA VAL A 571 -6.56 0.62 3.89
C VAL A 571 -5.20 1.05 3.34
N GLN A 572 -4.56 2.07 3.94
CA GLN A 572 -3.22 2.49 3.55
C GLN A 572 -2.21 1.35 3.69
N LYS A 573 -2.19 0.65 4.83
CA LYS A 573 -1.30 -0.50 5.04
C LYS A 573 -1.51 -1.62 4.02
N LEU A 574 -2.76 -1.91 3.65
CA LEU A 574 -3.07 -2.90 2.61
C LEU A 574 -2.63 -2.44 1.21
N GLU A 575 -2.68 -1.14 0.91
CA GLU A 575 -2.17 -0.57 -0.34
C GLU A 575 -0.62 -0.56 -0.40
N GLU A 576 0.05 -0.28 0.72
CA GLU A 576 1.51 -0.43 0.85
C GLU A 576 1.94 -1.89 0.66
N GLU A 577 1.27 -2.85 1.33
CA GLU A 577 1.51 -4.29 1.14
C GLU A 577 1.26 -4.74 -0.30
N LYS A 578 0.18 -4.27 -0.93
CA LYS A 578 -0.14 -4.52 -2.35
C LYS A 578 0.94 -3.98 -3.28
N SER A 579 1.46 -2.79 -2.99
CA SER A 579 2.54 -2.15 -3.76
C SER A 579 3.85 -2.94 -3.64
N GLN A 580 4.22 -3.37 -2.42
CA GLN A 580 5.38 -4.24 -2.19
C GLN A 580 5.25 -5.59 -2.92
N LYS A 581 4.07 -6.23 -2.85
CA LYS A 581 3.77 -7.49 -3.54
C LYS A 581 3.83 -7.33 -5.07
N SER A 582 3.40 -6.18 -5.61
CA SER A 582 3.51 -5.85 -7.04
C SER A 582 4.98 -5.72 -7.48
N VAL A 583 5.80 -4.98 -6.72
CA VAL A 583 7.24 -4.83 -7.01
C VAL A 583 7.97 -6.16 -6.91
N TRP A 584 7.61 -7.03 -5.97
CA TRP A 584 8.17 -8.38 -5.88
C TRP A 584 7.78 -9.26 -7.07
N LEU A 585 6.52 -9.17 -7.54
CA LEU A 585 6.05 -9.89 -8.72
C LEU A 585 6.76 -9.42 -10.00
N GLU A 586 6.96 -8.12 -10.18
CA GLU A 586 7.67 -7.57 -11.34
C GLU A 586 9.15 -7.98 -11.35
N ASN A 587 9.83 -7.95 -10.20
CA ASN A 587 11.22 -8.40 -10.08
C ASN A 587 11.37 -9.91 -10.35
N THR A 588 10.45 -10.75 -9.84
CA THR A 588 10.48 -12.19 -10.11
C THR A 588 10.12 -12.50 -11.57
N GLN A 589 9.17 -11.80 -12.18
CA GLN A 589 8.86 -11.91 -13.61
C GLN A 589 10.04 -11.49 -14.50
N LYS A 590 10.78 -10.45 -14.12
CA LYS A 590 12.01 -10.03 -14.81
C LYS A 590 13.10 -11.11 -14.75
N LEU A 591 13.38 -11.65 -13.55
CA LEU A 591 14.31 -12.77 -13.39
C LEU A 591 13.91 -13.99 -14.24
N LEU A 592 12.61 -14.31 -14.28
CA LEU A 592 12.07 -15.41 -15.09
C LEU A 592 12.23 -15.16 -16.60
N SER A 593 12.14 -13.90 -17.05
CA SER A 593 12.44 -13.49 -18.42
C SER A 593 13.92 -13.67 -18.76
N ASP A 594 14.83 -13.27 -17.87
CA ASP A 594 16.27 -13.39 -18.11
C ASP A 594 16.76 -14.84 -18.05
N VAL A 595 16.18 -15.68 -17.17
CA VAL A 595 16.39 -17.13 -17.15
C VAL A 595 15.84 -17.81 -18.43
N ARG A 596 14.72 -17.33 -18.98
CA ARG A 596 14.22 -17.83 -20.28
C ARG A 596 15.17 -17.49 -21.43
N LYS A 597 15.78 -16.29 -21.44
CA LYS A 597 16.77 -15.90 -22.46
C LYS A 597 18.01 -16.80 -22.41
N SER A 598 18.60 -17.00 -21.22
CA SER A 598 19.78 -17.86 -21.09
C SER A 598 19.47 -19.33 -21.38
N SER A 599 18.28 -19.82 -21.00
CA SER A 599 17.78 -21.15 -21.39
C SER A 599 17.56 -21.29 -22.91
N HIS A 600 17.22 -20.22 -23.63
CA HIS A 600 17.11 -20.25 -25.09
C HIS A 600 18.49 -20.29 -25.74
N GLN A 601 19.40 -19.39 -25.34
CA GLN A 601 20.75 -19.29 -25.86
C GLN A 601 21.59 -20.56 -25.65
N THR A 602 21.42 -21.22 -24.50
CA THR A 602 22.05 -22.53 -24.23
C THR A 602 21.46 -23.66 -25.07
N ARG A 603 20.16 -23.61 -25.40
CA ARG A 603 19.51 -24.55 -26.33
C ARG A 603 19.97 -24.33 -27.77
N GLU A 604 20.07 -23.09 -28.24
CA GLU A 604 20.62 -22.76 -29.56
C GLU A 604 22.07 -23.24 -29.70
N SER A 605 22.89 -23.02 -28.66
CA SER A 605 24.27 -23.52 -28.60
C SER A 605 24.35 -25.05 -28.64
N LEU A 606 23.40 -25.74 -28.00
CA LEU A 606 23.28 -27.20 -28.04
C LEU A 606 22.88 -27.69 -29.44
N GLU A 607 21.85 -27.09 -30.05
CA GLU A 607 21.40 -27.41 -31.43
C GLU A 607 22.52 -27.19 -32.46
N GLU A 608 23.31 -26.12 -32.33
CA GLU A 608 24.47 -25.87 -33.18
C GLU A 608 25.58 -26.93 -32.97
N SER A 609 25.82 -27.34 -31.71
CA SER A 609 26.79 -28.41 -31.38
C SER A 609 26.34 -29.78 -31.91
N GLN A 610 25.04 -30.08 -31.88
CA GLN A 610 24.46 -31.30 -32.44
C GLN A 610 24.62 -31.33 -33.95
N SER A 611 24.33 -30.23 -34.65
CA SER A 611 24.55 -30.14 -36.11
C SER A 611 26.04 -30.31 -36.49
N LYS A 612 26.98 -29.84 -35.66
CA LYS A 612 28.42 -30.09 -35.84
C LYS A 612 28.78 -31.56 -35.63
N ILE A 613 28.17 -32.22 -34.64
CA ILE A 613 28.34 -33.67 -34.39
C ILE A 613 27.78 -34.48 -35.57
N GLU A 614 26.57 -34.23 -36.05
CA GLU A 614 25.98 -34.91 -37.21
C GLU A 614 26.87 -34.80 -38.46
N LYS A 615 27.35 -33.59 -38.78
CA LYS A 615 28.27 -33.35 -39.92
C LYS A 615 29.58 -34.13 -39.78
N SER A 616 30.14 -34.21 -38.57
CA SER A 616 31.36 -35.00 -38.33
C SER A 616 31.11 -36.52 -38.36
N GLN A 617 29.93 -36.99 -37.95
CA GLN A 617 29.53 -38.40 -38.09
C GLN A 617 29.39 -38.81 -39.57
N VAL A 618 28.79 -37.96 -40.40
CA VAL A 618 28.71 -38.18 -41.85
C VAL A 618 30.11 -38.22 -42.47
N ALA A 619 30.96 -37.22 -42.19
CA ALA A 619 32.33 -37.21 -42.71
C ALA A 619 33.17 -38.43 -42.25
N LEU A 620 32.94 -38.93 -41.03
CA LEU A 620 33.57 -40.18 -40.55
C LEU A 620 33.01 -41.44 -41.22
N ALA A 621 31.76 -41.43 -41.68
CA ALA A 621 31.20 -42.52 -42.49
C ALA A 621 31.81 -42.52 -43.90
N ASP A 622 31.91 -41.35 -44.54
CA ASP A 622 32.55 -41.18 -45.85
C ASP A 622 34.03 -41.61 -45.82
N LEU A 623 34.79 -41.17 -44.81
CA LEU A 623 36.18 -41.59 -44.61
C LEU A 623 36.33 -43.11 -44.38
N ARG A 624 35.37 -43.77 -43.73
CA ARG A 624 35.35 -45.24 -43.60
C ARG A 624 35.09 -45.92 -44.93
N ILE A 625 34.18 -45.38 -45.75
CA ILE A 625 33.87 -45.88 -47.10
C ILE A 625 35.11 -45.76 -48.00
N GLU A 626 35.80 -44.62 -47.98
CA GLU A 626 37.01 -44.41 -48.79
C GLU A 626 38.16 -45.33 -48.35
N LEU A 627 38.35 -45.50 -47.04
CA LEU A 627 39.36 -46.41 -46.50
C LEU A 627 39.10 -47.88 -46.89
N GLU A 628 37.84 -48.29 -47.01
CA GLU A 628 37.48 -49.64 -47.48
C GLU A 628 37.63 -49.80 -49.01
N LYS A 629 37.35 -48.75 -49.81
CA LYS A 629 37.71 -48.74 -51.24
C LYS A 629 39.22 -48.89 -51.44
N GLU A 630 40.03 -48.15 -50.68
CA GLU A 630 41.49 -48.24 -50.74
C GLU A 630 42.01 -49.62 -50.31
N ARG A 631 41.41 -50.25 -49.30
CA ARG A 631 41.67 -51.66 -48.96
C ARG A 631 41.37 -52.60 -50.12
N PHE A 632 40.24 -52.42 -50.81
CA PHE A 632 39.86 -53.24 -51.95
C PHE A 632 40.80 -53.04 -53.16
N SER A 633 41.11 -51.79 -53.50
CA SER A 633 42.08 -51.42 -54.54
C SER A 633 43.46 -52.00 -54.24
N LYS A 634 43.95 -51.85 -53.01
CA LYS A 634 45.20 -52.45 -52.53
C LYS A 634 45.18 -53.96 -52.71
N LYS A 635 44.13 -54.65 -52.25
CA LYS A 635 44.01 -56.11 -52.34
C LYS A 635 44.06 -56.59 -53.80
N ARG A 636 43.39 -55.88 -54.72
CA ARG A 636 43.44 -56.18 -56.16
C ARG A 636 44.86 -56.01 -56.71
N ILE A 637 45.58 -54.97 -56.32
CA ILE A 637 46.99 -54.76 -56.70
C ILE A 637 47.89 -55.85 -56.10
N GLU A 638 47.66 -56.29 -54.87
CA GLU A 638 48.39 -57.41 -54.25
C GLU A 638 48.15 -58.74 -55.00
N GLU A 639 46.91 -59.00 -55.45
CA GLU A 639 46.55 -60.15 -56.29
C GLU A 639 47.17 -60.07 -57.71
N GLU A 640 47.12 -58.91 -58.36
CA GLU A 640 47.78 -58.64 -59.66
C GLU A 640 49.30 -58.84 -59.56
N LEU A 641 49.92 -58.32 -58.49
CA LEU A 641 51.36 -58.41 -58.23
C LEU A 641 51.79 -59.84 -57.90
N GLU A 642 50.97 -60.61 -57.19
CA GLU A 642 51.22 -62.04 -56.95
C GLU A 642 51.09 -62.88 -58.23
N VAL A 643 50.13 -62.57 -59.11
CA VAL A 643 50.08 -63.18 -60.46
C VAL A 643 51.34 -62.84 -61.27
N ALA A 644 51.82 -61.60 -61.17
CA ALA A 644 53.08 -61.18 -61.80
C ALA A 644 54.30 -61.91 -61.23
N ARG A 645 54.42 -62.04 -59.89
CA ARG A 645 55.47 -62.84 -59.21
C ARG A 645 55.48 -64.27 -59.74
N ARG A 646 54.33 -64.96 -59.76
CA ARG A 646 54.21 -66.33 -60.29
C ARG A 646 54.59 -66.43 -61.77
N LYS A 647 54.33 -65.39 -62.58
CA LYS A 647 54.78 -65.35 -63.98
C LYS A 647 56.30 -65.17 -64.09
N VAL A 648 56.90 -64.29 -63.29
CA VAL A 648 58.35 -64.11 -63.22
C VAL A 648 59.04 -65.40 -62.78
N SER A 649 58.57 -66.05 -61.72
CA SER A 649 59.15 -67.32 -61.25
C SER A 649 59.06 -68.44 -62.29
N ARG A 650 57.95 -68.54 -63.05
CA ARG A 650 57.86 -69.50 -64.18
C ARG A 650 58.90 -69.18 -65.26
N LEU A 651 59.00 -67.92 -65.69
CA LEU A 651 59.98 -67.50 -66.70
C LEU A 651 61.43 -67.69 -66.21
N GLN A 652 61.70 -67.56 -64.91
CA GLN A 652 62.99 -67.90 -64.30
C GLN A 652 63.25 -69.41 -64.40
N THR A 653 62.30 -70.26 -64.00
CA THR A 653 62.46 -71.73 -64.15
C THR A 653 62.54 -72.20 -65.61
N GLU A 654 61.88 -71.51 -66.55
CA GLU A 654 62.01 -71.78 -67.99
C GLU A 654 63.36 -71.33 -68.53
N MET A 655 63.94 -70.23 -68.03
CA MET A 655 65.27 -69.73 -68.38
C MET A 655 66.40 -70.60 -67.77
N GLU A 656 66.23 -71.05 -66.52
CA GLU A 656 67.19 -71.90 -65.80
C GLU A 656 67.14 -73.35 -66.30
N GLY A 657 65.96 -73.88 -66.62
CA GLY A 657 65.77 -75.18 -67.27
C GLY A 657 65.98 -75.17 -68.79
N SER A 658 66.39 -74.02 -69.36
CA SER A 658 66.60 -73.89 -70.81
C SER A 658 67.96 -74.47 -71.22
N SER A 659 67.92 -75.64 -71.85
CA SER A 659 69.10 -76.21 -72.52
C SER A 659 69.65 -75.30 -73.63
N THR A 660 68.89 -74.34 -74.16
CA THR A 660 69.44 -73.35 -75.11
C THR A 660 70.22 -72.24 -74.41
N VAL A 661 69.92 -71.89 -73.16
CA VAL A 661 70.76 -70.99 -72.34
C VAL A 661 72.06 -71.69 -71.95
N GLU A 662 71.98 -72.93 -71.45
CA GLU A 662 73.18 -73.72 -71.13
C GLU A 662 74.05 -73.96 -72.37
N ARG A 663 73.43 -74.29 -73.52
CA ARG A 663 74.13 -74.47 -74.79
C ARG A 663 74.72 -73.16 -75.31
N LEU A 664 74.03 -72.03 -75.24
CA LEU A 664 74.61 -70.72 -75.63
C LEU A 664 75.75 -70.30 -74.70
N GLN A 665 75.70 -70.65 -73.40
CA GLN A 665 76.84 -70.47 -72.50
C GLN A 665 78.00 -71.43 -72.82
N GLN A 666 77.71 -72.67 -73.26
CA GLN A 666 78.71 -73.63 -73.70
C GLN A 666 79.36 -73.21 -75.02
N GLU A 667 78.57 -72.82 -76.02
CA GLU A 667 79.02 -72.20 -77.26
C GLU A 667 79.85 -70.94 -76.97
N LEU A 668 79.46 -70.09 -76.00
CA LEU A 668 80.27 -68.95 -75.57
C LEU A 668 81.58 -69.35 -74.85
N ARG A 669 81.63 -70.49 -74.16
CA ARG A 669 82.89 -71.05 -73.62
C ARG A 669 83.77 -71.55 -74.78
N GLU A 670 83.20 -72.30 -75.71
CA GLU A 670 83.90 -72.85 -76.87
C GLU A 670 84.40 -71.77 -77.83
N TYR A 671 83.60 -70.76 -78.16
CA TYR A 671 84.04 -69.59 -78.92
C TYR A 671 85.12 -68.79 -78.19
N LYS A 672 85.09 -68.69 -76.86
CA LYS A 672 86.18 -68.08 -76.08
C LYS A 672 87.47 -68.91 -76.13
N GLU A 673 87.39 -70.24 -76.10
CA GLU A 673 88.57 -71.10 -76.31
C GLU A 673 89.08 -71.06 -77.76
N ILE A 674 88.20 -71.00 -78.76
CA ILE A 674 88.57 -70.82 -80.18
C ILE A 674 89.25 -69.46 -80.39
N LEU A 675 88.77 -68.40 -79.73
CA LEU A 675 89.36 -67.06 -79.80
C LEU A 675 90.68 -66.94 -79.03
N LYS A 676 90.98 -67.79 -78.05
CA LYS A 676 92.30 -67.77 -77.39
C LYS A 676 93.43 -68.10 -78.37
N CYS A 677 94.51 -67.34 -78.30
CA CYS A 677 95.72 -67.58 -79.08
C CYS A 677 96.34 -68.94 -78.74
N SER A 678 96.53 -69.80 -79.74
CA SER A 678 97.03 -71.18 -79.60
C SER A 678 98.51 -71.30 -79.21
N ILE A 679 99.18 -70.17 -78.93
CA ILE A 679 100.57 -70.11 -78.46
C ILE A 679 100.65 -69.62 -77.00
N CYS A 680 99.71 -68.80 -76.52
CA CYS A 680 99.77 -68.20 -75.18
C CYS A 680 98.50 -68.30 -74.33
N LEU A 681 97.41 -68.85 -74.86
CA LEU A 681 96.13 -69.17 -74.18
C LEU A 681 95.37 -68.03 -73.45
N ASP A 682 95.95 -66.84 -73.28
CA ASP A 682 95.33 -65.71 -72.57
C ASP A 682 94.87 -64.55 -73.47
N ARG A 683 95.42 -64.39 -74.67
CA ARG A 683 95.05 -63.29 -75.58
C ARG A 683 93.99 -63.71 -76.61
N PRO A 684 92.98 -62.86 -76.89
CA PRO A 684 92.11 -63.08 -78.03
C PRO A 684 92.87 -62.94 -79.35
N LYS A 685 92.46 -63.72 -80.35
CA LYS A 685 92.72 -63.51 -81.77
C LYS A 685 91.85 -62.35 -82.27
N GLU A 686 92.41 -61.52 -83.12
CA GLU A 686 91.70 -60.48 -83.88
C GLU A 686 90.88 -61.09 -85.03
#